data_AF-R9A5E2-F1
#
_entry.id   AF-R9A5E2-F1
#
_cell.length_a   1.000
_cell.length_b   1.000
_cell.length_c   1.000
_cell.angle_alpha   90.00
_cell.angle_beta   90.00
_cell.angle_gamma   90.00
#
_symmetry.space_group_name_H-M   'P 1'
#
loop_
_entity.id
_entity.type
_entity.pdbx_description
1 polymer ?
#
loop_
_entity_poly.entity_id
_entity_poly.type
_entity_poly.pdbx_seq_one_letter_code
_entity_poly.pdbx_strand_id
1 'polypeptide(L)'
;MSRFQKNTLLTFSLLAFVAYAPLYYSIRNAIQKETRTITYESAESVSFFSLGDFEIEGKESDTKTLLLLSDLIDFEFKKLTGAVYLGREDSLSLPKKNRSQFVFYGSFEWEEKGITFTPKLNSTEQKATFSGKPIFVSYEERGKLVAVIYQSLSHLLDETIRLHRLLKRPPEWKVPSADEFLSESDFVRLSEYNSSLSFEEKTSVLKSLEFPSEYLQYLKFHLSLEKRSEESFKEVWRTAGSNSSLSSYTKFTIAKYIAEFYFSKKEFGKVIEFASAARKEREVTKSVFHSDYADTISLLGKALVLDGKKEEAVYYLTSARKLYETLGLLKDPSAIENSYFYGLLLYDLSQTELASFELSSIHGMITGPLEQIYLDYNLAKVYYDLGRYEAAVSLLKDQRKLVLAEGFPNHDIALYSYNLYGASLYKSGKWSVAKSVWESLVNAKSIYGIEEKPYHRYALFNLAVLSKLKNNPEQTESLYKQYVRLSPYGQIVDLPINDTFETGKPIYPYTWDLPNHNSFVELEEKTIRSYTGHYLFNSQDEEIRARTYENRLEDTNLFLDDLLNSKAFLSKSMSILRKTLFGDLKRFEKGNQIVFFDIGPALNHPEYPGVTSLAVAKHFSGMEVVLWELPGEVDLFLKKVKPELKDRLYSFPNIRILSADGVGEFQTLYSDPNNWILRNRPIPNLKGKTIIIRAANSIDIYEPYTKILPHFQNIGKALKTNPILYFFNRSILLKPAGTEKFILIGNQSIRGFHHNFQSLDRNGEPPYSILPFTVSEEIQP
;
A
#
# COMPACT_ATOMS: atom_id res chain seq x y z
N MET A 1 41.20 17.77 25.99
CA MET A 1 41.26 16.29 25.85
C MET A 1 42.63 15.78 26.26
N SER A 2 42.68 14.77 27.11
CA SER A 2 43.91 14.07 27.47
C SER A 2 44.50 13.33 26.26
N ARG A 3 45.79 12.96 26.32
CA ARG A 3 46.47 12.22 25.24
C ARG A 3 45.79 10.89 24.93
N PHE A 4 45.23 10.24 25.95
CA PHE A 4 44.38 9.06 25.82
C PHE A 4 43.10 9.37 25.04
N GLN A 5 42.36 10.42 25.42
CA GLN A 5 41.15 10.81 24.69
C GLN A 5 41.42 11.19 23.23
N LYS A 6 42.54 11.86 22.93
CA LYS A 6 42.97 12.18 21.56
C LYS A 6 43.27 10.92 20.75
N ASN A 7 43.99 9.97 21.35
CA ASN A 7 44.30 8.70 20.68
C ASN A 7 43.05 7.84 20.50
N THR A 8 42.16 7.77 21.49
CA THR A 8 40.88 7.07 21.37
C THR A 8 40.01 7.69 20.28
N LEU A 9 39.91 9.03 20.23
CA LEU A 9 39.19 9.74 19.17
C LEU A 9 39.82 9.46 17.79
N LEU A 10 41.15 9.53 17.68
CA LEU A 10 41.87 9.25 16.44
C LEU A 10 41.69 7.80 15.97
N THR A 11 41.70 6.84 16.89
CA THR A 11 41.46 5.42 16.59
C THR A 11 40.01 5.18 16.20
N PHE A 12 39.04 5.83 16.85
CA PHE A 12 37.64 5.79 16.42
C PHE A 12 37.42 6.45 15.06
N SER A 13 38.08 7.57 14.79
CA SER A 13 38.07 8.22 13.48
C SER A 13 38.72 7.36 12.41
N LEU A 14 39.86 6.70 12.70
CA LEU A 14 40.53 5.78 11.79
C LEU A 14 39.71 4.51 11.55
N LEU A 15 39.09 3.94 12.58
CA LEU A 15 38.16 2.81 12.45
C LEU A 15 36.92 3.20 11.64
N ALA A 16 36.40 4.41 11.82
CA ALA A 16 35.38 4.98 10.94
C ALA A 16 35.93 5.10 9.50
N PHE A 17 37.11 5.65 9.27
CA PHE A 17 37.68 5.72 7.91
C PHE A 17 37.92 4.34 7.27
N VAL A 18 38.27 3.31 8.04
CA VAL A 18 38.50 1.94 7.56
C VAL A 18 37.18 1.22 7.27
N ALA A 19 36.15 1.38 8.10
CA ALA A 19 34.80 0.87 7.82
C ALA A 19 34.18 1.50 6.55
N TYR A 20 34.58 2.74 6.25
CA TYR A 20 34.10 3.51 5.11
C TYR A 20 34.98 3.36 3.85
N ALA A 21 36.08 2.62 3.88
CA ALA A 21 37.01 2.59 2.75
C ALA A 21 36.37 2.16 1.41
N PRO A 22 35.55 1.10 1.32
CA PRO A 22 34.94 0.68 0.05
C PRO A 22 33.94 1.72 -0.49
N LEU A 23 33.11 2.28 0.40
CA LEU A 23 32.17 3.35 0.07
C LEU A 23 32.90 4.63 -0.33
N TYR A 24 33.98 5.00 0.37
CA TYR A 24 34.83 6.14 0.07
C TYR A 24 35.49 5.99 -1.30
N TYR A 25 36.04 4.83 -1.66
CA TYR A 25 36.64 4.61 -2.97
C TYR A 25 35.59 4.55 -4.09
N SER A 26 34.44 3.93 -3.85
CA SER A 26 33.32 3.89 -4.82
C SER A 26 32.75 5.30 -5.05
N ILE A 27 32.43 6.03 -3.99
CA ILE A 27 32.02 7.43 -4.03
C ILE A 27 33.12 8.30 -4.66
N ARG A 28 34.40 8.11 -4.33
CA ARG A 28 35.51 8.87 -4.91
C ARG A 28 35.68 8.60 -6.40
N ASN A 29 35.54 7.37 -6.85
CA ASN A 29 35.63 7.00 -8.28
C ASN A 29 34.40 7.48 -9.06
N ALA A 30 33.20 7.42 -8.47
CA ALA A 30 31.99 8.02 -9.03
C ALA A 30 32.10 9.56 -9.10
N ILE A 31 32.59 10.21 -8.03
CA ILE A 31 32.89 11.65 -7.98
C ILE A 31 34.00 12.03 -8.98
N GLN A 32 34.98 11.17 -9.24
CA GLN A 32 35.99 11.42 -10.27
C GLN A 32 35.41 11.38 -11.69
N LYS A 33 34.35 10.59 -11.93
CA LYS A 33 33.60 10.60 -13.19
C LYS A 33 32.58 11.75 -13.27
N GLU A 34 32.01 12.16 -12.13
CA GLU A 34 30.99 13.20 -12.03
C GLU A 34 31.42 14.30 -11.04
N THR A 35 31.97 15.39 -11.57
CA THR A 35 32.32 16.56 -10.75
C THR A 35 31.07 17.17 -10.14
N ARG A 36 30.97 17.19 -8.80
CA ARG A 36 29.94 17.98 -8.09
C ARG A 36 29.98 19.43 -8.56
N THR A 37 28.83 19.96 -8.97
CA THR A 37 28.60 21.40 -8.98
C THR A 37 28.65 21.89 -7.52
N ILE A 38 29.79 22.46 -7.13
CA ILE A 38 29.95 23.06 -5.80
C ILE A 38 29.12 24.36 -5.79
N THR A 39 28.09 24.42 -4.95
CA THR A 39 27.44 25.70 -4.60
C THR A 39 27.94 26.16 -3.25
N TYR A 40 28.12 27.47 -3.13
CA TYR A 40 28.42 28.15 -1.86
C TYR A 40 27.14 28.59 -1.12
N GLU A 41 25.99 28.05 -1.54
CA GLU A 41 24.68 28.39 -0.99
C GLU A 41 24.43 27.64 0.31
N SER A 42 23.94 28.38 1.32
CA SER A 42 23.54 27.81 2.61
C SER A 42 22.09 28.17 2.92
N ALA A 43 21.41 27.30 3.67
CA ALA A 43 20.04 27.55 4.14
C ALA A 43 19.86 28.86 4.94
N GLU A 44 20.95 29.35 5.54
CA GLU A 44 20.99 30.62 6.26
C GLU A 44 21.02 31.80 5.30
N SER A 45 21.76 31.71 4.20
CA SER A 45 21.93 32.80 3.23
C SER A 45 20.84 32.89 2.16
N VAL A 46 20.18 31.78 1.85
CA VAL A 46 19.18 31.67 0.79
C VAL A 46 17.77 31.88 1.34
N SER A 47 16.93 32.59 0.57
CA SER A 47 15.52 32.83 0.88
C SER A 47 14.66 31.64 0.47
N PHE A 48 13.86 31.12 1.40
CA PHE A 48 12.86 30.09 1.15
C PHE A 48 11.49 30.73 1.11
N PHE A 49 10.76 30.60 0.01
CA PHE A 49 9.47 31.26 -0.10
C PHE A 49 8.44 30.41 -0.85
N SER A 50 7.18 30.76 -0.63
CA SER A 50 6.00 30.12 -1.21
C SER A 50 4.99 31.16 -1.67
N LEU A 51 4.02 30.72 -2.47
CA LEU A 51 2.91 31.56 -2.94
C LEU A 51 1.64 31.16 -2.17
N GLY A 52 1.06 32.10 -1.44
CA GLY A 52 -0.24 31.98 -0.79
C GLY A 52 -1.38 32.42 -1.70
N ASP A 53 -2.60 32.29 -1.19
CA ASP A 53 -3.80 32.68 -1.92
C ASP A 53 -3.96 34.21 -1.98
N PHE A 54 -4.42 34.69 -3.13
CA PHE A 54 -4.71 36.10 -3.32
C PHE A 54 -6.04 36.49 -2.65
N GLU A 55 -6.04 37.64 -2.00
CA GLU A 55 -7.20 38.23 -1.31
C GLU A 55 -8.02 39.10 -2.27
N ILE A 56 -9.31 39.25 -2.00
CA ILE A 56 -10.21 40.14 -2.75
C ILE A 56 -10.69 41.24 -1.81
N GLU A 57 -10.43 42.49 -2.18
CA GLU A 57 -10.97 43.68 -1.53
C GLU A 57 -12.14 44.19 -2.39
N GLY A 58 -13.37 44.11 -1.86
CA GLY A 58 -14.58 44.53 -2.57
C GLY A 58 -15.63 43.42 -2.77
N LYS A 59 -16.67 43.73 -3.55
CA LYS A 59 -17.78 42.79 -3.85
C LYS A 59 -17.66 42.09 -5.21
N GLU A 60 -16.87 42.65 -6.11
CA GLU A 60 -16.68 42.14 -7.47
C GLU A 60 -15.32 41.44 -7.58
N SER A 61 -15.26 40.36 -8.36
CA SER A 61 -14.01 39.66 -8.65
C SER A 61 -14.12 38.82 -9.92
N ASP A 62 -12.99 38.53 -10.55
CA ASP A 62 -12.87 37.60 -11.65
C ASP A 62 -12.02 36.39 -11.23
N THR A 63 -12.68 35.32 -10.83
CA THR A 63 -12.04 34.08 -10.36
C THR A 63 -11.15 33.44 -11.43
N LYS A 64 -11.51 33.50 -12.72
CA LYS A 64 -10.72 32.91 -13.80
C LYS A 64 -9.39 33.62 -13.97
N THR A 65 -9.43 34.95 -13.91
CA THR A 65 -8.22 35.76 -13.95
C THR A 65 -7.34 35.54 -12.73
N LEU A 66 -7.90 35.48 -11.52
CA LEU A 66 -7.13 35.18 -10.31
C LEU A 66 -6.40 33.84 -10.39
N LEU A 67 -7.10 32.80 -10.89
CA LEU A 67 -6.50 31.48 -11.08
C LEU A 67 -5.34 31.54 -12.09
N LEU A 68 -5.56 32.16 -13.25
CA LEU A 68 -4.52 32.29 -14.27
C LEU A 68 -3.31 33.08 -13.75
N LEU A 69 -3.53 34.20 -13.04
CA LEU A 69 -2.44 34.98 -12.44
C LEU A 69 -1.67 34.16 -11.41
N SER A 70 -2.36 33.39 -10.57
CA SER A 70 -1.72 32.50 -9.59
C SER A 70 -0.84 31.45 -10.29
N ASP A 71 -1.36 30.78 -11.32
CA ASP A 71 -0.61 29.77 -12.08
C ASP A 71 0.60 30.36 -12.82
N LEU A 72 0.45 31.56 -13.39
CA LEU A 72 1.53 32.27 -14.08
C LEU A 72 2.63 32.71 -13.11
N ILE A 73 2.26 33.28 -11.95
CA ILE A 73 3.25 33.70 -10.94
C ILE A 73 3.98 32.49 -10.35
N ASP A 74 3.27 31.39 -10.07
CA ASP A 74 3.88 30.11 -9.66
C ASP A 74 4.88 29.61 -10.73
N PHE A 75 4.50 29.63 -12.00
CA PHE A 75 5.40 29.26 -13.11
C PHE A 75 6.65 30.14 -13.17
N GLU A 76 6.52 31.46 -13.03
CA GLU A 76 7.65 32.39 -13.03
C GLU A 76 8.57 32.20 -11.81
N PHE A 77 8.01 31.95 -10.62
CA PHE A 77 8.81 31.67 -9.42
C PHE A 77 9.58 30.36 -9.50
N LYS A 78 9.06 29.34 -10.18
CA LYS A 78 9.77 28.06 -10.40
C LYS A 78 11.03 28.20 -11.26
N LYS A 79 11.11 29.25 -12.08
CA LYS A 79 12.28 29.57 -12.93
C LYS A 79 13.41 30.27 -12.16
N LEU A 80 13.15 30.72 -10.94
CA LEU A 80 14.07 31.57 -10.17
C LEU A 80 15.36 30.86 -9.75
N THR A 81 16.45 31.62 -9.72
CA THR A 81 17.78 31.19 -9.22
C THR A 81 18.20 32.04 -8.02
N GLY A 82 19.14 31.53 -7.20
CA GLY A 82 19.59 32.21 -5.99
C GLY A 82 18.58 32.21 -4.83
N ALA A 83 17.47 31.46 -4.97
CA ALA A 83 16.45 31.26 -3.94
C ALA A 83 15.77 29.90 -4.08
N VAL A 84 15.04 29.47 -3.05
CA VAL A 84 14.28 28.22 -3.05
C VAL A 84 12.79 28.54 -3.03
N TYR A 85 12.15 28.40 -4.19
CA TYR A 85 10.69 28.45 -4.28
C TYR A 85 10.12 27.07 -3.97
N LEU A 86 9.30 26.98 -2.94
CA LEU A 86 8.77 25.70 -2.48
C LEU A 86 7.50 25.27 -3.23
N GLY A 87 6.79 26.22 -3.84
CA GLY A 87 5.49 26.04 -4.51
C GLY A 87 4.37 26.84 -3.86
N ARG A 88 3.13 26.53 -4.23
CA ARG A 88 1.91 27.13 -3.64
C ARG A 88 1.53 26.50 -2.31
N GLU A 89 1.17 27.32 -1.32
CA GLU A 89 0.85 26.90 0.04
C GLU A 89 -0.25 25.84 0.11
N ASP A 90 -1.27 25.88 -0.74
CA ASP A 90 -2.32 24.85 -0.79
C ASP A 90 -1.78 23.44 -1.10
N SER A 91 -0.72 23.36 -1.91
CA SER A 91 -0.11 22.13 -2.42
C SER A 91 1.10 21.61 -1.63
N LEU A 92 1.63 22.40 -0.69
CA LEU A 92 2.87 22.03 0.02
C LEU A 92 2.66 20.95 1.07
N SER A 93 3.65 20.06 1.19
CA SER A 93 3.80 19.19 2.35
C SER A 93 4.02 20.03 3.62
N LEU A 94 3.60 19.53 4.78
CA LEU A 94 3.82 20.22 6.06
C LEU A 94 5.29 20.60 6.31
N PRO A 95 6.30 19.75 6.00
CA PRO A 95 7.71 20.14 6.07
C PRO A 95 8.08 21.31 5.17
N LYS A 96 7.57 21.38 3.94
CA LYS A 96 7.80 22.52 3.04
C LYS A 96 7.12 23.79 3.57
N LYS A 97 5.88 23.71 4.07
CA LYS A 97 5.19 24.85 4.72
C LYS A 97 6.02 25.42 5.87
N ASN A 98 6.44 24.54 6.78
CA ASN A 98 7.27 24.92 7.93
C ASN A 98 8.64 25.48 7.52
N ARG A 99 9.12 25.14 6.32
CA ARG A 99 10.37 25.65 5.79
C ARG A 99 10.24 27.03 5.13
N SER A 100 9.04 27.41 4.70
CA SER A 100 8.77 28.69 4.08
C SER A 100 9.05 29.84 5.04
N GLN A 101 9.95 30.74 4.64
CA GLN A 101 10.34 31.92 5.42
C GLN A 101 9.50 33.13 5.04
N PHE A 102 9.09 33.17 3.77
CA PHE A 102 8.35 34.25 3.16
C PHE A 102 7.17 33.66 2.38
N VAL A 103 5.96 34.08 2.70
CA VAL A 103 4.76 33.70 1.96
C VAL A 103 4.28 34.93 1.20
N PHE A 104 4.39 34.89 -0.13
CA PHE A 104 3.90 35.95 -1.01
C PHE A 104 2.41 35.80 -1.24
N TYR A 105 1.69 36.91 -1.22
CA TYR A 105 0.30 36.99 -1.62
C TYR A 105 -0.01 38.46 -1.98
N GLY A 106 -1.27 38.83 -2.06
CA GLY A 106 -1.67 40.22 -2.25
C GLY A 106 -3.17 40.34 -2.32
N SER A 107 -3.66 41.57 -2.23
CA SER A 107 -5.08 41.87 -2.41
C SER A 107 -5.36 42.50 -3.76
N PHE A 108 -6.47 42.09 -4.35
CA PHE A 108 -7.02 42.64 -5.59
C PHE A 108 -8.30 43.42 -5.29
N GLU A 109 -8.40 44.62 -5.86
CA GLU A 109 -9.62 45.42 -5.92
C GLU A 109 -10.00 45.63 -7.39
N TRP A 110 -11.21 45.21 -7.76
CA TRP A 110 -11.76 45.44 -9.09
C TRP A 110 -12.44 46.80 -9.12
N GLU A 111 -11.93 47.69 -9.97
CA GLU A 111 -12.44 49.04 -10.16
C GLU A 111 -13.09 49.18 -11.53
N GLU A 112 -13.83 50.27 -11.74
CA GLU A 112 -14.56 50.54 -12.99
C GLU A 112 -13.62 50.59 -14.22
N LYS A 113 -12.38 51.06 -14.05
CA LYS A 113 -11.42 51.28 -15.15
C LYS A 113 -10.24 50.32 -15.16
N GLY A 114 -10.12 49.42 -14.19
CA GLY A 114 -8.97 48.53 -14.07
C GLY A 114 -8.95 47.74 -12.78
N ILE A 115 -7.78 47.20 -12.47
CA ILE A 115 -7.54 46.34 -11.32
C ILE A 115 -6.40 46.95 -10.49
N THR A 116 -6.63 47.13 -9.20
CA THR A 116 -5.59 47.51 -8.24
C THR A 116 -5.07 46.27 -7.53
N PHE A 117 -3.75 46.07 -7.55
CA PHE A 117 -3.07 45.01 -6.81
C PHE A 117 -2.20 45.59 -5.70
N THR A 118 -2.36 45.09 -4.48
CA THR A 118 -1.51 45.41 -3.34
C THR A 118 -0.67 44.19 -2.95
N PRO A 119 0.65 44.19 -3.20
CA PRO A 119 1.51 43.07 -2.85
C PRO A 119 1.64 42.94 -1.33
N LYS A 120 1.57 41.71 -0.83
CA LYS A 120 1.72 41.39 0.58
C LYS A 120 2.73 40.25 0.77
N LEU A 121 3.47 40.32 1.87
CA LEU A 121 4.49 39.35 2.23
C LEU A 121 4.40 39.03 3.71
N ASN A 122 4.10 37.78 4.04
CA ASN A 122 4.19 37.30 5.42
C ASN A 122 5.60 36.76 5.67
N SER A 123 6.29 37.27 6.68
CA SER A 123 7.57 36.74 7.15
C SER A 123 7.37 35.93 8.42
N THR A 124 7.67 34.63 8.34
CA THR A 124 7.54 33.72 9.49
C THR A 124 8.56 34.02 10.58
N GLU A 125 9.78 34.44 10.18
CA GLU A 125 10.85 34.82 11.10
C GLU A 125 10.52 36.10 11.88
N GLN A 126 9.95 37.11 11.20
CA GLN A 126 9.58 38.38 11.83
C GLN A 126 8.20 38.32 12.50
N LYS A 127 7.41 37.27 12.25
CA LYS A 127 5.99 37.16 12.66
C LYS A 127 5.19 38.41 12.28
N ALA A 128 5.45 38.92 11.08
CA ALA A 128 4.91 40.17 10.59
C ALA A 128 4.50 40.04 9.12
N THR A 129 3.49 40.83 8.75
CA THR A 129 3.06 41.02 7.37
C THR A 129 3.53 42.39 6.90
N PHE A 130 4.14 42.43 5.72
CA PHE A 130 4.54 43.64 5.03
C PHE A 130 3.66 43.84 3.81
N SER A 131 3.24 45.08 3.56
CA SER A 131 2.46 45.46 2.39
C SER A 131 3.25 46.46 1.57
N GLY A 132 3.34 46.23 0.27
CA GLY A 132 3.91 47.21 -0.66
C GLY A 132 2.88 48.26 -1.09
N LYS A 133 3.27 49.12 -2.01
CA LYS A 133 2.39 50.13 -2.58
C LYS A 133 1.34 49.49 -3.50
N PRO A 134 0.07 49.89 -3.44
CA PRO A 134 -0.94 49.49 -4.43
C PRO A 134 -0.55 49.95 -5.83
N ILE A 135 -0.78 49.10 -6.84
CA ILE A 135 -0.49 49.38 -8.24
C ILE A 135 -1.76 49.16 -9.06
N PHE A 136 -2.21 50.22 -9.75
CA PHE A 136 -3.35 50.19 -10.65
C PHE A 136 -2.91 49.80 -12.07
N VAL A 137 -3.66 48.89 -12.70
CA VAL A 137 -3.49 48.48 -14.10
C VAL A 137 -4.83 48.58 -14.81
N SER A 138 -4.89 49.29 -15.95
CA SER A 138 -6.13 49.40 -16.73
C SER A 138 -6.51 48.05 -17.36
N TYR A 139 -7.80 47.85 -17.67
CA TYR A 139 -8.25 46.61 -18.34
C TYR A 139 -7.57 46.39 -19.70
N GLU A 140 -7.32 47.47 -20.45
CA GLU A 140 -6.59 47.42 -21.73
C GLU A 140 -5.16 46.85 -21.58
N GLU A 141 -4.55 47.02 -20.40
CA GLU A 141 -3.20 46.56 -20.08
C GLU A 141 -3.18 45.31 -19.19
N ARG A 142 -4.30 44.61 -19.05
CA ARG A 142 -4.46 43.45 -18.15
C ARG A 142 -3.39 42.37 -18.33
N GLY A 143 -2.89 42.16 -19.56
CA GLY A 143 -1.79 41.24 -19.84
C GLY A 143 -0.48 41.56 -19.10
N LYS A 144 -0.27 42.83 -18.71
CA LYS A 144 0.91 43.28 -17.95
C LYS A 144 0.83 42.94 -16.46
N LEU A 145 -0.32 42.51 -15.95
CA LEU A 145 -0.51 42.22 -14.52
C LEU A 145 0.51 41.23 -13.98
N VAL A 146 0.89 40.20 -14.74
CA VAL A 146 1.88 39.19 -14.30
C VAL A 146 3.22 39.86 -14.01
N ALA A 147 3.71 40.70 -14.92
CA ALA A 147 4.98 41.42 -14.74
C ALA A 147 4.89 42.41 -13.57
N VAL A 148 3.76 43.13 -13.45
CA VAL A 148 3.52 44.08 -12.35
C VAL A 148 3.49 43.38 -11.00
N ILE A 149 2.73 42.29 -10.87
CA ILE A 149 2.62 41.50 -9.64
C ILE A 149 3.99 40.93 -9.28
N TYR A 150 4.66 40.24 -10.22
CA TYR A 150 5.99 39.67 -10.00
C TYR A 150 7.00 40.73 -9.53
N GLN A 151 7.06 41.86 -10.24
CA GLN A 151 7.97 42.96 -9.90
C GLN A 151 7.65 43.57 -8.54
N SER A 152 6.37 43.77 -8.22
CA SER A 152 5.96 44.34 -6.93
C SER A 152 6.26 43.40 -5.75
N LEU A 153 6.07 42.08 -5.90
CA LEU A 153 6.42 41.08 -4.89
C LEU A 153 7.94 40.94 -4.71
N SER A 154 8.69 40.92 -5.82
CA SER A 154 10.16 40.88 -5.79
C SER A 154 10.75 42.10 -5.07
N HIS A 155 10.27 43.30 -5.40
CA HIS A 155 10.65 44.54 -4.74
C HIS A 155 10.33 44.52 -3.25
N LEU A 156 9.13 44.05 -2.88
CA LEU A 156 8.71 43.95 -1.48
C LEU A 156 9.63 43.02 -0.67
N LEU A 157 10.09 41.90 -1.25
CA LEU A 157 11.06 41.03 -0.59
C LEU A 157 12.40 41.70 -0.41
N ASP A 158 12.96 42.29 -1.46
CA ASP A 158 14.26 42.95 -1.42
C ASP A 158 14.27 44.11 -0.41
N GLU A 159 13.19 44.89 -0.39
CA GLU A 159 12.98 45.95 0.60
C GLU A 159 12.85 45.38 2.02
N THR A 160 12.08 44.31 2.20
CA THR A 160 11.92 43.64 3.50
C THR A 160 13.26 43.14 4.04
N ILE A 161 14.05 42.44 3.22
CA ILE A 161 15.38 41.94 3.56
C ILE A 161 16.29 43.11 3.96
N ARG A 162 16.31 44.19 3.18
CA ARG A 162 17.15 45.37 3.40
C ARG A 162 16.76 46.13 4.66
N LEU A 163 15.48 46.46 4.83
CA LEU A 163 14.98 47.28 5.94
C LEU A 163 15.13 46.56 7.30
N HIS A 164 14.91 45.24 7.32
CA HIS A 164 14.99 44.44 8.54
C HIS A 164 16.37 43.79 8.75
N ARG A 165 17.35 44.12 7.89
CA ARG A 165 18.74 43.63 7.96
C ARG A 165 18.83 42.10 8.04
N LEU A 166 17.96 41.41 7.31
CA LEU A 166 17.95 39.95 7.27
C LEU A 166 19.24 39.47 6.60
N LEU A 167 19.86 38.43 7.15
CA LEU A 167 21.08 37.82 6.59
C LEU A 167 20.74 36.91 5.39
N LYS A 168 20.01 37.46 4.42
CA LYS A 168 19.50 36.79 3.23
C LYS A 168 19.99 37.50 1.97
N ARG A 169 20.36 36.73 0.95
CA ARG A 169 20.66 37.28 -0.37
C ARG A 169 19.35 37.50 -1.14
N PRO A 170 19.22 38.61 -1.87
CA PRO A 170 18.10 38.78 -2.78
C PRO A 170 18.20 37.70 -3.88
N PRO A 171 17.06 37.13 -4.32
CA PRO A 171 17.05 36.20 -5.45
C PRO A 171 17.52 36.86 -6.75
N GLU A 172 17.95 36.06 -7.72
CA GLU A 172 18.24 36.53 -9.07
C GLU A 172 16.94 36.67 -9.87
N TRP A 173 16.24 37.80 -9.67
CA TRP A 173 14.98 38.08 -10.33
C TRP A 173 15.12 38.13 -11.86
N LYS A 174 14.24 37.40 -12.55
CA LYS A 174 14.06 37.48 -14.01
C LYS A 174 12.63 37.90 -14.26
N VAL A 175 12.43 39.21 -14.39
CA VAL A 175 11.09 39.77 -14.61
C VAL A 175 10.60 39.31 -15.99
N PRO A 176 9.41 38.67 -16.09
CA PRO A 176 8.85 38.30 -17.39
C PRO A 176 8.59 39.55 -18.22
N SER A 177 8.76 39.46 -19.54
CA SER A 177 8.51 40.60 -20.41
C SER A 177 7.03 40.98 -20.36
N ALA A 178 6.73 42.26 -20.18
CA ALA A 178 5.36 42.76 -20.23
C ALA A 178 4.70 42.54 -21.61
N ASP A 179 5.52 42.30 -22.64
CA ASP A 179 5.09 42.06 -24.02
C ASP A 179 4.84 40.57 -24.34
N GLU A 180 5.01 39.64 -23.38
CA GLU A 180 4.72 38.21 -23.60
C GLU A 180 3.22 37.89 -23.71
N PHE A 181 2.36 38.72 -23.09
CA PHE A 181 0.90 38.60 -23.15
C PHE A 181 0.35 39.74 -24.01
N LEU A 182 0.28 39.49 -25.33
CA LEU A 182 0.16 40.48 -26.40
C LEU A 182 -1.13 41.35 -26.39
N SER A 183 -2.21 40.94 -25.71
CA SER A 183 -3.45 41.73 -25.62
C SER A 183 -4.36 41.31 -24.46
N GLU A 184 -5.27 42.21 -24.02
CA GLU A 184 -6.35 41.87 -23.07
C GLU A 184 -7.16 40.67 -23.54
N SER A 185 -7.46 40.60 -24.85
CA SER A 185 -8.23 39.50 -25.43
C SER A 185 -7.54 38.15 -25.29
N ASP A 186 -6.22 38.08 -25.49
CA ASP A 186 -5.46 36.83 -25.37
C ASP A 186 -5.37 36.36 -23.93
N PHE A 187 -5.20 37.30 -23.00
CA PHE A 187 -5.18 37.01 -21.57
C PHE A 187 -6.54 36.44 -21.11
N VAL A 188 -7.65 37.08 -21.49
CA VAL A 188 -9.00 36.61 -21.15
C VAL A 188 -9.26 35.23 -21.77
N ARG A 189 -8.87 35.01 -23.03
CA ARG A 189 -9.03 33.71 -23.68
C ARG A 189 -8.17 32.61 -23.01
N LEU A 190 -6.98 32.94 -22.53
CA LEU A 190 -6.15 31.99 -21.77
C LEU A 190 -6.75 31.70 -20.39
N SER A 191 -7.45 32.65 -19.76
CA SER A 191 -8.09 32.46 -18.45
C SER A 191 -9.23 31.43 -18.46
N GLU A 192 -9.74 31.09 -19.65
CA GLU A 192 -10.67 29.97 -19.85
C GLU A 192 -10.01 28.59 -19.67
N TYR A 193 -8.67 28.51 -19.74
CA TYR A 193 -7.95 27.28 -19.46
C TYR A 193 -7.93 26.99 -17.96
N ASN A 194 -8.29 25.76 -17.58
CA ASN A 194 -8.16 25.25 -16.23
C ASN A 194 -7.63 23.81 -16.25
N SER A 195 -6.69 23.51 -15.35
CA SER A 195 -6.13 22.17 -15.14
C SER A 195 -7.18 21.08 -14.85
N SER A 196 -8.35 21.45 -14.32
CA SER A 196 -9.47 20.54 -14.00
C SER A 196 -10.34 20.16 -15.21
N LEU A 197 -10.19 20.83 -16.35
CA LEU A 197 -10.91 20.51 -17.59
C LEU A 197 -10.55 19.11 -18.10
N SER A 198 -11.45 18.50 -18.87
CA SER A 198 -11.16 17.26 -19.57
C SER A 198 -10.05 17.45 -20.63
N PHE A 199 -9.41 16.35 -21.02
CA PHE A 199 -8.34 16.38 -22.04
C PHE A 199 -8.80 17.02 -23.37
N GLU A 200 -10.04 16.75 -23.79
CA GLU A 200 -10.63 17.27 -25.02
C GLU A 200 -10.90 18.78 -24.93
N GLU A 201 -11.44 19.25 -23.80
CA GLU A 201 -11.66 20.67 -23.53
C GLU A 201 -10.34 21.45 -23.47
N LYS A 202 -9.33 20.94 -22.73
CA LYS A 202 -7.97 21.52 -22.73
C LYS A 202 -7.40 21.62 -24.14
N THR A 203 -7.58 20.56 -24.94
CA THR A 203 -7.11 20.52 -26.33
C THR A 203 -7.80 21.58 -27.19
N SER A 204 -9.11 21.74 -27.06
CA SER A 204 -9.89 22.74 -27.79
C SER A 204 -9.43 24.16 -27.45
N VAL A 205 -9.34 24.47 -26.15
CA VAL A 205 -8.90 25.78 -25.65
C VAL A 205 -7.50 26.09 -26.16
N LEU A 206 -6.51 25.23 -25.90
CA LEU A 206 -5.11 25.50 -26.26
C LEU A 206 -4.85 25.53 -27.77
N LYS A 207 -5.61 24.79 -28.59
CA LYS A 207 -5.51 24.88 -30.06
C LYS A 207 -5.97 26.22 -30.60
N SER A 208 -6.92 26.87 -29.94
CA SER A 208 -7.43 28.17 -30.39
C SER A 208 -6.46 29.33 -30.11
N LEU A 209 -5.46 29.13 -29.24
CA LEU A 209 -4.55 30.16 -28.78
C LEU A 209 -3.22 30.13 -29.55
N GLU A 210 -2.85 31.24 -30.18
CA GLU A 210 -1.58 31.41 -30.90
C GLU A 210 -0.94 32.77 -30.55
N PHE A 211 -0.06 32.77 -29.55
CA PHE A 211 0.75 33.93 -29.16
C PHE A 211 2.08 33.46 -28.53
N PRO A 212 3.14 34.29 -28.54
CA PRO A 212 4.51 33.91 -28.19
C PRO A 212 4.76 33.87 -26.67
N SER A 213 3.84 33.28 -25.90
CA SER A 213 4.00 33.08 -24.46
C SER A 213 4.73 31.76 -24.18
N GLU A 214 5.77 31.78 -23.36
CA GLU A 214 6.44 30.55 -22.89
C GLU A 214 5.47 29.68 -22.10
N TYR A 215 4.66 30.28 -21.23
CA TYR A 215 3.67 29.55 -20.42
C TYR A 215 2.65 28.82 -21.30
N LEU A 216 2.16 29.44 -22.38
CA LEU A 216 1.28 28.76 -23.34
C LEU A 216 1.97 27.55 -23.98
N GLN A 217 3.25 27.68 -24.37
CA GLN A 217 4.02 26.56 -24.92
C GLN A 217 4.20 25.45 -23.89
N TYR A 218 4.51 25.80 -22.64
CA TYR A 218 4.58 24.89 -21.51
C TYR A 218 3.28 24.09 -21.36
N LEU A 219 2.11 24.76 -21.37
CA LEU A 219 0.80 24.10 -21.31
C LEU A 219 0.58 23.14 -22.49
N LYS A 220 0.91 23.55 -23.71
CA LYS A 220 0.78 22.71 -24.92
C LYS A 220 1.66 21.46 -24.86
N PHE A 221 2.89 21.57 -24.37
CA PHE A 221 3.77 20.42 -24.17
C PHE A 221 3.23 19.49 -23.09
N HIS A 222 2.86 20.03 -21.92
CA HIS A 222 2.33 19.22 -20.83
C HIS A 222 1.02 18.52 -21.20
N LEU A 223 0.12 19.17 -21.96
CA LEU A 223 -1.07 18.51 -22.52
C LEU A 223 -0.69 17.35 -23.45
N SER A 224 0.35 17.52 -24.27
CA SER A 224 0.83 16.43 -25.13
C SER A 224 1.41 15.27 -24.31
N LEU A 225 2.09 15.57 -23.20
CA LEU A 225 2.60 14.57 -22.25
C LEU A 225 1.47 13.80 -21.52
N GLU A 226 0.31 14.43 -21.28
CA GLU A 226 -0.87 13.77 -20.69
C GLU A 226 -1.37 12.58 -21.54
N LYS A 227 -1.09 12.54 -22.85
CA LYS A 227 -1.39 11.38 -23.71
C LYS A 227 -0.71 10.09 -23.26
N ARG A 228 0.41 10.20 -22.54
CA ARG A 228 1.15 9.06 -21.97
C ARG A 228 1.56 7.98 -22.98
N SER A 229 1.89 8.39 -24.21
CA SER A 229 2.39 7.49 -25.28
C SER A 229 3.85 7.75 -25.62
N GLU A 230 4.55 6.70 -26.06
CA GLU A 230 5.97 6.80 -26.42
C GLU A 230 6.21 7.72 -27.62
N GLU A 231 5.32 7.70 -28.62
CA GLU A 231 5.38 8.62 -29.76
C GLU A 231 5.25 10.08 -29.31
N SER A 232 4.30 10.35 -28.40
CA SER A 232 4.10 11.71 -27.86
C SER A 232 5.36 12.18 -27.13
N PHE A 233 5.96 11.34 -26.29
CA PHE A 233 7.18 11.70 -25.57
C PHE A 233 8.36 11.98 -26.50
N LYS A 234 8.55 11.17 -27.55
CA LYS A 234 9.61 11.40 -28.54
C LYS A 234 9.38 12.71 -29.30
N GLU A 235 8.15 12.98 -29.72
CA GLU A 235 7.81 14.21 -30.42
C GLU A 235 8.00 15.45 -29.54
N VAL A 236 7.47 15.42 -28.32
CA VAL A 236 7.61 16.51 -27.33
C VAL A 236 9.08 16.75 -27.01
N TRP A 237 9.85 15.69 -26.71
CA TRP A 237 11.27 15.81 -26.37
C TRP A 237 12.09 16.39 -27.53
N ARG A 238 11.89 15.89 -28.75
CA ARG A 238 12.56 16.41 -29.97
C ARG A 238 12.24 17.88 -30.19
N THR A 239 10.96 18.24 -30.12
CA THR A 239 10.48 19.59 -30.40
C THR A 239 10.98 20.57 -29.35
N ALA A 240 10.84 20.23 -28.06
CA ALA A 240 11.30 21.06 -26.95
C ALA A 240 12.82 21.21 -26.92
N GLY A 241 13.57 20.14 -27.23
CA GLY A 241 15.03 20.17 -27.29
C GLY A 241 15.56 21.11 -28.37
N SER A 242 14.93 21.11 -29.56
CA SER A 242 15.30 21.99 -30.68
C SER A 242 14.83 23.44 -30.52
N ASN A 243 13.92 23.71 -29.58
CA ASN A 243 13.37 25.03 -29.39
C ASN A 243 14.31 25.89 -28.50
N SER A 244 14.90 26.92 -29.09
CA SER A 244 15.75 27.89 -28.38
C SER A 244 14.97 28.90 -27.54
N SER A 245 13.66 29.04 -27.74
CA SER A 245 12.83 29.98 -26.98
C SER A 245 12.38 29.45 -25.62
N LEU A 246 12.51 28.14 -25.36
CA LEU A 246 12.12 27.55 -24.08
C LEU A 246 13.22 27.74 -23.03
N SER A 247 12.83 28.12 -21.82
CA SER A 247 13.75 28.13 -20.69
C SER A 247 14.23 26.72 -20.34
N SER A 248 15.41 26.65 -19.73
CA SER A 248 15.92 25.41 -19.13
C SER A 248 14.95 24.82 -18.10
N TYR A 249 14.14 25.65 -17.43
CA TYR A 249 13.11 25.15 -16.50
C TYR A 249 12.04 24.34 -17.26
N THR A 250 11.53 24.86 -18.37
CA THR A 250 10.54 24.13 -19.19
C THR A 250 11.11 22.83 -19.75
N LYS A 251 12.38 22.83 -20.20
CA LYS A 251 13.06 21.60 -20.64
C LYS A 251 13.24 20.60 -19.49
N PHE A 252 13.58 21.11 -18.30
CA PHE A 252 13.67 20.33 -17.06
C PHE A 252 12.35 19.64 -16.71
N THR A 253 11.21 20.36 -16.70
CA THR A 253 9.91 19.78 -16.33
C THR A 253 9.46 18.71 -17.31
N ILE A 254 9.68 18.91 -18.60
CA ILE A 254 9.39 17.91 -19.64
C ILE A 254 10.21 16.64 -19.40
N ALA A 255 11.53 16.77 -19.22
CA ALA A 255 12.41 15.64 -18.98
C ALA A 255 12.05 14.90 -17.68
N LYS A 256 11.79 15.63 -16.59
CA LYS A 256 11.39 15.05 -15.30
C LYS A 256 10.07 14.29 -15.42
N TYR A 257 9.06 14.85 -16.09
CA TYR A 257 7.78 14.18 -16.31
C TYR A 257 7.94 12.87 -17.08
N ILE A 258 8.73 12.87 -18.16
CA ILE A 258 8.98 11.66 -18.95
C ILE A 258 9.73 10.61 -18.10
N ALA A 259 10.68 11.03 -17.27
CA ALA A 259 11.40 10.14 -16.36
C ALA A 259 10.46 9.50 -15.32
N GLU A 260 9.59 10.29 -14.68
CA GLU A 260 8.59 9.80 -13.71
C GLU A 260 7.60 8.82 -14.36
N PHE A 261 7.18 9.10 -15.60
CA PHE A 261 6.36 8.17 -16.37
C PHE A 261 7.06 6.83 -16.56
N TYR A 262 8.30 6.82 -17.06
CA TYR A 262 9.02 5.56 -17.29
C TYR A 262 9.36 4.84 -15.98
N PHE A 263 9.50 5.57 -14.87
CA PHE A 263 9.67 4.97 -13.55
C PHE A 263 8.42 4.17 -13.15
N SER A 264 7.23 4.73 -13.40
CA SER A 264 5.96 4.01 -13.17
C SER A 264 5.81 2.76 -14.06
N LYS A 265 6.45 2.75 -15.24
CA LYS A 265 6.50 1.60 -16.16
C LYS A 265 7.63 0.61 -15.85
N LYS A 266 8.47 0.90 -14.86
CA LYS A 266 9.66 0.11 -14.51
C LYS A 266 10.68 0.00 -15.66
N GLU A 267 10.72 0.99 -16.55
CA GLU A 267 11.70 1.09 -17.65
C GLU A 267 12.91 1.93 -17.22
N PHE A 268 13.69 1.42 -16.27
CA PHE A 268 14.72 2.19 -15.57
C PHE A 268 15.81 2.77 -16.47
N GLY A 269 16.15 2.11 -17.58
CA GLY A 269 17.09 2.65 -18.56
C GLY A 269 16.65 4.01 -19.13
N LYS A 270 15.37 4.17 -19.47
CA LYS A 270 14.81 5.45 -19.95
C LYS A 270 14.70 6.47 -18.81
N VAL A 271 14.38 6.02 -17.59
CA VAL A 271 14.41 6.92 -16.42
C VAL A 271 15.78 7.54 -16.24
N ILE A 272 16.84 6.73 -16.34
CA ILE A 272 18.23 7.19 -16.18
C ILE A 272 18.56 8.25 -17.24
N GLU A 273 18.17 8.02 -18.50
CA GLU A 273 18.35 8.98 -19.60
C GLU A 273 17.66 10.33 -19.32
N PHE A 274 16.35 10.31 -19.07
CA PHE A 274 15.55 11.53 -18.94
C PHE A 274 15.78 12.25 -17.60
N ALA A 275 16.00 11.54 -16.50
CA ALA A 275 16.37 12.15 -15.22
C ALA A 275 17.76 12.80 -15.30
N SER A 276 18.70 12.20 -16.06
CA SER A 276 20.00 12.82 -16.32
C SER A 276 19.88 14.09 -17.16
N ALA A 277 18.98 14.11 -18.15
CA ALA A 277 18.69 15.30 -18.93
C ALA A 277 18.08 16.41 -18.07
N ALA A 278 17.09 16.08 -17.22
CA ALA A 278 16.49 17.01 -16.26
C ALA A 278 17.54 17.59 -15.31
N ARG A 279 18.41 16.74 -14.74
CA ARG A 279 19.53 17.17 -13.89
C ARG A 279 20.41 18.22 -14.58
N LYS A 280 20.81 17.97 -15.83
CA LYS A 280 21.69 18.85 -16.60
C LYS A 280 21.08 20.25 -16.80
N GLU A 281 19.78 20.35 -17.06
CA GLU A 281 19.11 21.66 -17.22
C GLU A 281 19.19 22.52 -15.94
N ARG A 282 19.08 21.88 -14.77
CA ARG A 282 19.26 22.55 -13.46
C ARG A 282 20.73 22.93 -13.19
N GLU A 283 21.68 22.09 -13.60
CA GLU A 283 23.11 22.41 -13.49
C GLU A 283 23.52 23.58 -14.38
N VAL A 284 23.02 23.63 -15.63
CA VAL A 284 23.26 24.73 -16.59
C VAL A 284 22.77 26.07 -16.03
N THR A 285 21.62 26.05 -15.37
CA THR A 285 21.03 27.24 -14.73
C THR A 285 21.61 27.54 -13.34
N LYS A 286 22.54 26.73 -12.83
CA LYS A 286 23.06 26.79 -11.45
C LYS A 286 21.98 26.67 -10.38
N SER A 287 20.81 26.14 -10.72
CA SER A 287 19.66 25.94 -9.83
C SER A 287 19.74 24.57 -9.13
N VAL A 288 20.89 24.27 -8.51
CA VAL A 288 21.15 22.96 -7.90
C VAL A 288 20.86 22.91 -6.39
N PHE A 289 20.82 24.06 -5.71
CA PHE A 289 20.33 24.17 -4.33
C PHE A 289 18.81 24.30 -4.31
N HIS A 290 18.09 23.25 -4.71
CA HIS A 290 16.63 23.27 -4.83
C HIS A 290 16.03 21.89 -4.55
N SER A 291 14.80 21.84 -4.03
CA SER A 291 14.12 20.55 -3.78
C SER A 291 13.90 19.76 -5.06
N ASP A 292 13.45 20.41 -6.13
CA ASP A 292 13.28 19.78 -7.46
C ASP A 292 14.56 19.10 -7.98
N TYR A 293 15.72 19.71 -7.72
CA TYR A 293 17.00 19.11 -8.09
C TYR A 293 17.26 17.87 -7.24
N ALA A 294 17.06 17.95 -5.91
CA ALA A 294 17.15 16.82 -4.99
C ALA A 294 16.24 15.66 -5.42
N ASP A 295 14.98 15.95 -5.77
CA ASP A 295 13.99 14.97 -6.24
C ASP A 295 14.47 14.28 -7.53
N THR A 296 15.10 15.03 -8.43
CA THR A 296 15.58 14.51 -9.72
C THR A 296 16.77 13.58 -9.54
N ILE A 297 17.75 13.96 -8.72
CA ILE A 297 18.89 13.07 -8.43
C ILE A 297 18.47 11.88 -7.54
N SER A 298 17.47 12.06 -6.67
CA SER A 298 16.82 10.95 -5.95
C SER A 298 16.17 9.97 -6.94
N LEU A 299 15.39 10.45 -7.92
CA LEU A 299 14.77 9.62 -8.96
C LEU A 299 15.80 8.82 -9.76
N LEU A 300 16.89 9.48 -10.16
CA LEU A 300 18.00 8.84 -10.86
C LEU A 300 18.66 7.75 -10.01
N GLY A 301 18.95 8.05 -8.74
CA GLY A 301 19.49 7.08 -7.78
C GLY A 301 18.56 5.87 -7.57
N LYS A 302 17.26 6.10 -7.37
CA LYS A 302 16.25 5.05 -7.24
C LYS A 302 16.21 4.14 -8.47
N ALA A 303 16.21 4.73 -9.67
CA ALA A 303 16.22 3.98 -10.92
C ALA A 303 17.50 3.13 -11.08
N LEU A 304 18.67 3.68 -10.76
CA LEU A 304 19.94 2.95 -10.81
C LEU A 304 19.96 1.75 -9.84
N VAL A 305 19.43 1.90 -8.62
CA VAL A 305 19.29 0.79 -7.67
C VAL A 305 18.41 -0.32 -8.26
N LEU A 306 17.24 0.04 -8.79
CA LEU A 306 16.28 -0.92 -9.33
C LEU A 306 16.77 -1.57 -10.63
N ASP A 307 17.65 -0.89 -11.38
CA ASP A 307 18.39 -1.42 -12.55
C ASP A 307 19.61 -2.28 -12.16
N GLY A 308 19.90 -2.41 -10.87
CA GLY A 308 21.03 -3.21 -10.35
C GLY A 308 22.38 -2.51 -10.33
N LYS A 309 22.47 -1.23 -10.71
CA LYS A 309 23.69 -0.39 -10.73
C LYS A 309 23.94 0.29 -9.39
N LYS A 310 24.16 -0.51 -8.34
CA LYS A 310 24.21 -0.07 -6.94
C LYS A 310 25.35 0.90 -6.65
N GLU A 311 26.51 0.68 -7.22
CA GLU A 311 27.70 1.51 -7.03
C GLU A 311 27.53 2.91 -7.63
N GLU A 312 26.80 3.04 -8.74
CA GLU A 312 26.49 4.35 -9.33
C GLU A 312 25.40 5.07 -8.51
N ALA A 313 24.38 4.32 -8.08
CA ALA A 313 23.25 4.86 -7.32
C ALA A 313 23.66 5.55 -6.01
N VAL A 314 24.73 5.06 -5.36
CA VAL A 314 25.13 5.56 -4.03
C VAL A 314 25.51 7.02 -4.06
N TYR A 315 26.14 7.48 -5.14
CA TYR A 315 26.50 8.88 -5.32
C TYR A 315 25.25 9.77 -5.33
N TYR A 316 24.24 9.37 -6.10
CA TYR A 316 23.00 10.11 -6.30
C TYR A 316 22.14 10.16 -5.05
N LEU A 317 21.86 9.01 -4.43
CA LEU A 317 21.02 8.94 -3.22
C LEU A 317 21.67 9.63 -2.02
N THR A 318 23.00 9.51 -1.86
CA THR A 318 23.74 10.23 -0.81
C THR A 318 23.69 11.74 -1.04
N SER A 319 23.87 12.18 -2.28
CA SER A 319 23.84 13.61 -2.61
C SER A 319 22.45 14.21 -2.45
N ALA A 320 21.40 13.50 -2.87
CA ALA A 320 20.01 13.86 -2.63
C ALA A 320 19.73 13.98 -1.13
N ARG A 321 20.12 12.96 -0.34
CA ARG A 321 19.95 12.94 1.12
C ARG A 321 20.63 14.14 1.80
N LYS A 322 21.85 14.48 1.36
CA LYS A 322 22.58 15.63 1.90
C LYS A 322 21.94 16.95 1.50
N LEU A 323 21.40 17.05 0.29
CA LEU A 323 20.71 18.24 -0.17
C LEU A 323 19.39 18.44 0.59
N TYR A 324 18.58 17.40 0.78
CA TYR A 324 17.39 17.48 1.63
C TYR A 324 17.72 17.90 3.07
N GLU A 325 18.82 17.39 3.64
CA GLU A 325 19.30 17.82 4.96
C GLU A 325 19.61 19.31 4.97
N THR A 326 20.38 19.78 3.98
CA THR A 326 20.80 21.18 3.90
C THR A 326 19.62 22.11 3.63
N LEU A 327 18.60 21.64 2.91
CA LEU A 327 17.34 22.36 2.68
C LEU A 327 16.41 22.35 3.90
N GLY A 328 16.66 21.51 4.91
CA GLY A 328 15.78 21.33 6.06
C GLY A 328 14.51 20.52 5.75
N LEU A 329 14.56 19.65 4.73
CA LEU A 329 13.42 18.92 4.18
C LEU A 329 13.48 17.40 4.43
N LEU A 330 14.22 16.93 5.42
CA LEU A 330 14.34 15.48 5.69
C LEU A 330 13.04 14.76 6.04
N LYS A 331 12.04 15.51 6.49
CA LYS A 331 10.72 14.97 6.80
C LYS A 331 9.75 15.08 5.61
N ASP A 332 10.17 15.68 4.50
CA ASP A 332 9.38 15.72 3.27
C ASP A 332 9.19 14.30 2.71
N PRO A 333 8.02 13.95 2.16
CA PRO A 333 7.78 12.61 1.61
C PRO A 333 8.87 12.15 0.61
N SER A 334 9.35 13.05 -0.24
CA SER A 334 10.39 12.76 -1.24
C SER A 334 11.73 12.42 -0.59
N ALA A 335 12.04 13.11 0.51
CA ALA A 335 13.25 12.86 1.29
C ALA A 335 13.17 11.55 2.08
N ILE A 336 12.02 11.25 2.69
CA ILE A 336 11.76 9.98 3.38
C ILE A 336 11.92 8.80 2.42
N GLU A 337 11.36 8.91 1.22
CA GLU A 337 11.51 7.88 0.19
C GLU A 337 12.97 7.72 -0.26
N ASN A 338 13.69 8.82 -0.48
CA ASN A 338 15.13 8.78 -0.77
C ASN A 338 15.90 8.07 0.35
N SER A 339 15.61 8.42 1.61
CA SER A 339 16.19 7.80 2.80
C SER A 339 15.92 6.31 2.88
N TYR A 340 14.71 5.87 2.49
CA TYR A 340 14.38 4.45 2.45
C TYR A 340 15.27 3.71 1.43
N PHE A 341 15.33 4.19 0.19
CA PHE A 341 16.21 3.62 -0.82
C PHE A 341 17.69 3.66 -0.43
N TYR A 342 18.13 4.77 0.16
CA TYR A 342 19.50 4.96 0.60
C TYR A 342 19.88 3.99 1.72
N GLY A 343 19.03 3.82 2.73
CA GLY A 343 19.25 2.87 3.82
C GLY A 343 19.37 1.42 3.31
N LEU A 344 18.50 1.02 2.38
CA LEU A 344 18.60 -0.30 1.75
C LEU A 344 19.86 -0.46 0.87
N LEU A 345 20.24 0.59 0.14
CA LEU A 345 21.49 0.57 -0.64
C LEU A 345 22.73 0.45 0.25
N LEU A 346 22.75 1.16 1.38
CA LEU A 346 23.82 1.01 2.37
C LEU A 346 23.91 -0.43 2.88
N TYR A 347 22.78 -1.08 3.14
CA TYR A 347 22.75 -2.49 3.51
C TYR A 347 23.38 -3.37 2.43
N ASP A 348 22.98 -3.19 1.16
CA ASP A 348 23.52 -3.95 0.03
C ASP A 348 25.03 -3.74 -0.17
N LEU A 349 25.55 -2.56 0.20
CA LEU A 349 26.98 -2.23 0.20
C LEU A 349 27.69 -2.66 1.50
N SER A 350 27.06 -3.51 2.32
CA SER A 350 27.59 -4.03 3.59
C SER A 350 27.90 -2.96 4.64
N GLN A 351 27.17 -1.84 4.62
CA GLN A 351 27.23 -0.75 5.60
C GLN A 351 26.04 -0.84 6.56
N THR A 352 25.89 -1.99 7.22
CA THR A 352 24.68 -2.40 7.95
C THR A 352 24.33 -1.46 9.11
N GLU A 353 25.31 -0.91 9.83
CA GLU A 353 25.07 0.06 10.91
C GLU A 353 24.50 1.37 10.39
N LEU A 354 24.99 1.85 9.24
CA LEU A 354 24.48 3.07 8.60
C LEU A 354 23.09 2.85 8.02
N ALA A 355 22.86 1.68 7.42
CA ALA A 355 21.53 1.26 6.99
C ALA A 355 20.54 1.27 8.16
N SER A 356 20.94 0.73 9.32
CA SER A 356 20.12 0.71 10.53
C SER A 356 19.78 2.12 11.01
N PHE A 357 20.76 3.02 11.04
CA PHE A 357 20.54 4.41 11.43
C PHE A 357 19.58 5.11 10.48
N GLU A 358 19.78 4.98 9.17
CA GLU A 358 18.97 5.66 8.16
C GLU A 358 17.51 5.14 8.16
N LEU A 359 17.30 3.81 8.12
CA LEU A 359 15.97 3.21 8.13
C LEU A 359 15.23 3.47 9.45
N SER A 360 15.92 3.43 10.59
CA SER A 360 15.31 3.76 11.88
C SER A 360 14.91 5.24 11.96
N SER A 361 15.60 6.14 11.24
CA SER A 361 15.28 7.57 11.27
C SER A 361 13.97 7.93 10.59
N ILE A 362 13.49 7.08 9.66
CA ILE A 362 12.24 7.26 8.93
C ILE A 362 11.09 6.39 9.45
N HIS A 363 11.35 5.51 10.41
CA HIS A 363 10.34 4.63 11.00
C HIS A 363 9.22 5.44 11.67
N GLY A 364 7.97 5.20 11.28
CA GLY A 364 6.80 5.95 11.75
C GLY A 364 6.58 7.30 11.06
N MET A 365 7.41 7.67 10.07
CA MET A 365 7.18 8.84 9.21
C MET A 365 6.42 8.50 7.92
N ILE A 366 6.30 7.20 7.60
CA ILE A 366 5.56 6.70 6.45
C ILE A 366 4.07 6.61 6.79
N THR A 367 3.22 7.16 5.93
CA THR A 367 1.76 7.20 6.14
C THR A 367 1.04 5.94 5.65
N GLY A 368 1.60 5.25 4.66
CA GLY A 368 1.02 4.04 4.08
C GLY A 368 1.25 2.81 4.96
N PRO A 369 0.21 2.04 5.33
CA PRO A 369 0.36 0.91 6.23
C PRO A 369 1.21 -0.21 5.63
N LEU A 370 1.06 -0.49 4.33
CA LEU A 370 1.84 -1.52 3.65
C LEU A 370 3.31 -1.12 3.55
N GLU A 371 3.57 0.12 3.20
CA GLU A 371 4.91 0.72 3.14
C GLU A 371 5.62 0.59 4.50
N GLN A 372 4.91 0.89 5.59
CA GLN A 372 5.43 0.74 6.95
C GLN A 372 5.69 -0.74 7.30
N ILE A 373 4.80 -1.67 6.90
CA ILE A 373 5.05 -3.11 7.06
C ILE A 373 6.35 -3.52 6.34
N TYR A 374 6.57 -3.10 5.10
CA TYR A 374 7.82 -3.40 4.40
C TYR A 374 9.04 -2.76 5.08
N LEU A 375 8.92 -1.53 5.58
CA LEU A 375 9.99 -0.86 6.32
C LEU A 375 10.35 -1.63 7.59
N ASP A 376 9.36 -2.09 8.35
CA ASP A 376 9.56 -2.86 9.58
C ASP A 376 10.26 -4.19 9.31
N TYR A 377 9.88 -4.89 8.23
CA TYR A 377 10.56 -6.12 7.80
C TYR A 377 12.03 -5.83 7.48
N ASN A 378 12.28 -4.79 6.67
CA ASN A 378 13.61 -4.41 6.25
C ASN A 378 14.49 -3.99 7.43
N LEU A 379 13.97 -3.15 8.32
CA LEU A 379 14.67 -2.71 9.53
C LEU A 379 14.92 -3.88 10.49
N ALA A 380 13.96 -4.81 10.64
CA ALA A 380 14.16 -6.02 11.44
C ALA A 380 15.25 -6.92 10.84
N LYS A 381 15.33 -7.02 9.50
CA LYS A 381 16.39 -7.78 8.83
C LYS A 381 17.76 -7.18 9.12
N VAL A 382 17.88 -5.86 9.02
CA VAL A 382 19.10 -5.13 9.37
C VAL A 382 19.47 -5.36 10.84
N TYR A 383 18.51 -5.30 11.77
CA TYR A 383 18.77 -5.61 13.18
C TYR A 383 19.20 -7.05 13.41
N TYR A 384 18.62 -8.02 12.70
CA TYR A 384 19.02 -9.41 12.77
C TYR A 384 20.49 -9.59 12.34
N ASP A 385 20.92 -8.97 11.24
CA ASP A 385 22.30 -9.10 10.75
C ASP A 385 23.32 -8.37 11.65
N LEU A 386 22.89 -7.32 12.37
CA LEU A 386 23.68 -6.67 13.42
C LEU A 386 23.73 -7.47 14.74
N GLY A 387 23.08 -8.64 14.82
CA GLY A 387 22.99 -9.42 16.05
C GLY A 387 22.03 -8.85 17.10
N ARG A 388 21.20 -7.87 16.75
CA ARG A 388 20.21 -7.22 17.64
C ARG A 388 18.89 -7.99 17.62
N TYR A 389 18.94 -9.27 17.98
CA TYR A 389 17.82 -10.19 17.80
C TYR A 389 16.54 -9.82 18.59
N GLU A 390 16.66 -9.36 19.84
CA GLU A 390 15.48 -8.93 20.61
C GLU A 390 14.81 -7.68 20.00
N ALA A 391 15.58 -6.77 19.40
CA ALA A 391 15.03 -5.61 18.70
C ALA A 391 14.27 -6.04 17.44
N ALA A 392 14.82 -6.99 16.67
CA ALA A 392 14.14 -7.58 15.52
C ALA A 392 12.84 -8.30 15.94
N VAL A 393 12.87 -9.08 17.02
CA VAL A 393 11.69 -9.76 17.59
C VAL A 393 10.62 -8.75 17.99
N SER A 394 10.99 -7.66 18.68
CA SER A 394 10.03 -6.62 19.08
C SER A 394 9.39 -5.96 17.87
N LEU A 395 10.19 -5.55 16.89
CA LEU A 395 9.72 -4.86 15.70
C LEU A 395 8.77 -5.75 14.87
N LEU A 396 9.11 -7.03 14.69
CA LEU A 396 8.27 -7.98 13.94
C LEU A 396 6.94 -8.30 14.65
N LYS A 397 6.88 -8.20 15.99
CA LYS A 397 5.61 -8.29 16.72
C LYS A 397 4.74 -7.06 16.50
N ASP A 398 5.33 -5.86 16.56
CA ASP A 398 4.57 -4.64 16.31
C ASP A 398 4.10 -4.55 14.86
N GLN A 399 4.94 -4.94 13.91
CA GLN A 399 4.57 -5.12 12.51
C GLN A 399 3.41 -6.12 12.35
N ARG A 400 3.44 -7.25 13.08
CA ARG A 400 2.36 -8.25 13.01
C ARG A 400 1.01 -7.66 13.42
N LYS A 401 0.96 -6.76 14.40
CA LYS A 401 -0.29 -6.07 14.78
C LYS A 401 -0.82 -5.24 13.61
N LEU A 402 0.04 -4.50 12.93
CA LEU A 402 -0.31 -3.71 11.75
C LEU A 402 -0.78 -4.61 10.59
N VAL A 403 -0.03 -5.68 10.29
CA VAL A 403 -0.40 -6.70 9.29
C VAL A 403 -1.81 -7.23 9.52
N LEU A 404 -2.18 -7.49 10.77
CA LEU A 404 -3.50 -8.03 11.09
C LEU A 404 -4.60 -6.97 11.06
N ALA A 405 -4.33 -5.77 11.57
CA ALA A 405 -5.28 -4.65 11.54
C ALA A 405 -5.66 -4.28 10.10
N GLU A 406 -4.71 -4.37 9.18
CA GLU A 406 -4.87 -4.04 7.75
C GLU A 406 -5.35 -5.23 6.90
N GLY A 407 -5.55 -6.41 7.51
CA GLY A 407 -6.01 -7.60 6.81
C GLY A 407 -5.01 -8.16 5.80
N PHE A 408 -3.71 -8.13 6.15
CA PHE A 408 -2.60 -8.70 5.38
C PHE A 408 -1.91 -9.94 5.98
N PRO A 409 -2.51 -10.77 6.86
CA PRO A 409 -1.77 -11.88 7.50
C PRO A 409 -1.28 -12.95 6.53
N ASN A 410 -1.87 -12.99 5.33
CA ASN A 410 -1.53 -13.92 4.26
C ASN A 410 -0.80 -13.25 3.10
N HIS A 411 -0.41 -11.98 3.26
CA HIS A 411 0.41 -11.29 2.28
C HIS A 411 1.83 -11.86 2.29
N ASP A 412 2.50 -11.91 1.15
CA ASP A 412 3.84 -12.50 1.02
C ASP A 412 4.83 -11.88 2.03
N ILE A 413 4.75 -10.56 2.26
CA ILE A 413 5.58 -9.86 3.26
C ILE A 413 5.39 -10.40 4.69
N ALA A 414 4.17 -10.78 5.08
CA ALA A 414 3.92 -11.34 6.41
C ALA A 414 4.60 -12.71 6.56
N LEU A 415 4.58 -13.53 5.51
CA LEU A 415 5.24 -14.84 5.49
C LEU A 415 6.77 -14.74 5.48
N TYR A 416 7.33 -13.73 4.81
CA TYR A 416 8.75 -13.38 4.95
C TYR A 416 9.09 -12.95 6.38
N SER A 417 8.28 -12.07 6.96
CA SER A 417 8.44 -11.63 8.36
C SER A 417 8.39 -12.79 9.35
N TYR A 418 7.55 -13.80 9.15
CA TYR A 418 7.51 -14.97 10.04
C TYR A 418 8.78 -15.83 9.96
N ASN A 419 9.39 -15.96 8.78
CA ASN A 419 10.69 -16.63 8.69
C ASN A 419 11.77 -15.90 9.46
N LEU A 420 11.86 -14.58 9.28
CA LEU A 420 12.82 -13.74 9.99
C LEU A 420 12.54 -13.72 11.50
N TYR A 421 11.27 -13.74 11.90
CA TYR A 421 10.85 -13.85 13.29
C TYR A 421 11.31 -15.18 13.91
N GLY A 422 11.13 -16.30 13.21
CA GLY A 422 11.62 -17.60 13.64
C GLY A 422 13.13 -17.62 13.86
N ALA A 423 13.90 -17.08 12.92
CA ALA A 423 15.36 -17.01 13.04
C ALA A 423 15.80 -16.09 14.19
N SER A 424 15.16 -14.93 14.35
CA SER A 424 15.45 -13.99 15.42
C SER A 424 15.12 -14.61 16.79
N LEU A 425 13.98 -15.30 16.93
CA LEU A 425 13.64 -16.05 18.14
C LEU A 425 14.67 -17.12 18.47
N TYR A 426 15.16 -17.87 17.48
CA TYR A 426 16.18 -18.88 17.71
C TYR A 426 17.45 -18.27 18.28
N LYS A 427 17.94 -17.21 17.64
CA LYS A 427 19.16 -16.49 18.07
C LYS A 427 19.00 -15.83 19.45
N SER A 428 17.76 -15.50 19.81
CA SER A 428 17.34 -15.07 21.15
C SER A 428 17.15 -16.21 22.18
N GLY A 429 17.46 -17.46 21.84
CA GLY A 429 17.33 -18.62 22.75
C GLY A 429 15.95 -19.27 22.81
N LYS A 430 14.96 -18.79 22.03
CA LYS A 430 13.56 -19.29 22.04
C LYS A 430 13.37 -20.39 20.99
N TRP A 431 14.20 -21.45 21.07
CA TRP A 431 14.35 -22.46 20.01
C TRP A 431 13.08 -23.27 19.69
N SER A 432 12.29 -23.63 20.70
CA SER A 432 11.05 -24.40 20.51
C SER A 432 10.01 -23.60 19.72
N VAL A 433 9.90 -22.31 20.02
CA VAL A 433 8.99 -21.39 19.32
C VAL A 433 9.46 -21.18 17.89
N ALA A 434 10.76 -20.96 17.68
CA ALA A 434 11.34 -20.82 16.34
C ALA A 434 11.05 -22.04 15.45
N LYS A 435 11.27 -23.25 15.98
CA LYS A 435 10.96 -24.51 15.28
C LYS A 435 9.47 -24.58 14.89
N SER A 436 8.57 -24.26 15.83
CA SER A 436 7.12 -24.29 15.58
C SER A 436 6.68 -23.28 14.51
N VAL A 437 7.32 -22.11 14.43
CA VAL A 437 7.05 -21.11 13.38
C VAL A 437 7.40 -21.68 12.00
N TRP A 438 8.58 -22.27 11.83
CA TRP A 438 8.97 -22.87 10.55
C TRP A 438 8.13 -24.10 10.19
N GLU A 439 7.79 -24.97 11.15
CA GLU A 439 6.87 -26.09 10.91
C GLU A 439 5.49 -25.60 10.44
N SER A 440 4.99 -24.51 11.03
CA SER A 440 3.71 -23.91 10.62
C SER A 440 3.76 -23.37 9.17
N LEU A 441 4.86 -22.74 8.77
CA LEU A 441 5.07 -22.27 7.39
C LEU A 441 5.19 -23.43 6.39
N VAL A 442 5.83 -24.54 6.77
CA VAL A 442 5.88 -25.74 5.93
C VAL A 442 4.49 -26.35 5.77
N ASN A 443 3.73 -26.45 6.86
CA ASN A 443 2.38 -27.02 6.84
C ASN A 443 1.36 -26.14 6.11
N ALA A 444 1.59 -24.82 6.04
CA ALA A 444 0.71 -23.89 5.33
C ALA A 444 0.61 -24.15 3.81
N LYS A 445 1.49 -24.98 3.25
CA LYS A 445 1.45 -25.38 1.83
C LYS A 445 0.13 -26.04 1.42
N SER A 446 -0.51 -26.80 2.32
CA SER A 446 -1.80 -27.46 2.04
C SER A 446 -2.98 -26.49 1.99
N ILE A 447 -2.78 -25.23 2.42
CA ILE A 447 -3.81 -24.18 2.47
C ILE A 447 -3.60 -23.18 1.34
N TYR A 448 -2.37 -22.72 1.12
CA TYR A 448 -2.06 -21.65 0.15
C TYR A 448 -1.42 -22.12 -1.15
N GLY A 449 -0.94 -23.35 -1.23
CA GLY A 449 -0.15 -23.81 -2.38
C GLY A 449 1.15 -23.02 -2.56
N ILE A 450 1.87 -22.77 -1.46
CA ILE A 450 3.08 -21.92 -1.40
C ILE A 450 4.41 -22.69 -1.61
N GLU A 451 4.37 -23.93 -2.10
CA GLU A 451 5.56 -24.79 -2.18
C GLU A 451 6.71 -24.16 -3.00
N GLU A 452 6.37 -23.38 -4.03
CA GLU A 452 7.31 -22.70 -4.91
C GLU A 452 7.82 -21.36 -4.36
N LYS A 453 7.23 -20.84 -3.28
CA LYS A 453 7.54 -19.51 -2.75
C LYS A 453 8.81 -19.55 -1.87
N PRO A 454 9.68 -18.52 -1.92
CA PRO A 454 10.97 -18.56 -1.21
C PRO A 454 10.85 -18.78 0.30
N TYR A 455 9.88 -18.15 0.95
CA TYR A 455 9.65 -18.30 2.39
C TYR A 455 9.27 -19.73 2.82
N HIS A 456 8.68 -20.55 1.95
CA HIS A 456 8.44 -21.97 2.24
C HIS A 456 9.77 -22.75 2.23
N ARG A 457 10.61 -22.48 1.23
CA ARG A 457 11.94 -23.10 1.08
C ARG A 457 12.88 -22.70 2.21
N TYR A 458 12.85 -21.44 2.64
CA TYR A 458 13.61 -20.97 3.79
C TYR A 458 13.22 -21.72 5.06
N ALA A 459 11.93 -21.95 5.30
CA ALA A 459 11.47 -22.73 6.44
C ALA A 459 11.97 -24.18 6.40
N LEU A 460 11.93 -24.85 5.23
CA LEU A 460 12.50 -26.19 5.05
C LEU A 460 14.01 -26.22 5.34
N PHE A 461 14.75 -25.27 4.77
CA PHE A 461 16.19 -25.14 4.99
C PHE A 461 16.50 -24.92 6.48
N ASN A 462 15.80 -24.00 7.13
CA ASN A 462 16.00 -23.69 8.54
C ASN A 462 15.70 -24.88 9.45
N LEU A 463 14.66 -25.66 9.15
CA LEU A 463 14.38 -26.91 9.85
C LEU A 463 15.46 -27.97 9.62
N ALA A 464 16.03 -28.05 8.41
CA ALA A 464 17.14 -28.95 8.12
C ALA A 464 18.40 -28.56 8.92
N VAL A 465 18.72 -27.26 9.01
CA VAL A 465 19.80 -26.75 9.86
C VAL A 465 19.57 -27.12 11.33
N LEU A 466 18.36 -26.92 11.85
CA LEU A 466 18.01 -27.33 13.22
C LEU A 466 18.19 -28.83 13.44
N SER A 467 17.77 -29.64 12.48
CA SER A 467 17.87 -31.11 12.56
C SER A 467 19.33 -31.57 12.58
N LYS A 468 20.17 -30.93 11.76
CA LYS A 468 21.62 -31.16 11.71
C LYS A 468 22.31 -30.80 13.03
N LEU A 469 21.99 -29.65 13.60
CA LEU A 469 22.50 -29.20 14.91
C LEU A 469 22.10 -30.15 16.05
N LYS A 470 20.97 -30.86 15.91
CA LYS A 470 20.52 -31.89 16.85
C LYS A 470 21.03 -33.30 16.55
N ASN A 471 21.91 -33.45 15.56
CA ASN A 471 22.45 -34.72 15.11
C ASN A 471 21.36 -35.74 14.70
N ASN A 472 20.33 -35.28 13.98
CA ASN A 472 19.29 -36.13 13.39
C ASN A 472 19.47 -36.20 11.86
N PRO A 473 20.32 -37.12 11.34
CA PRO A 473 20.69 -37.14 9.92
C PRO A 473 19.51 -37.48 8.99
N GLU A 474 18.61 -38.36 9.41
CA GLU A 474 17.47 -38.80 8.59
C GLU A 474 16.49 -37.65 8.31
N GLN A 475 16.10 -36.92 9.35
CA GLN A 475 15.21 -35.77 9.19
C GLN A 475 15.93 -34.62 8.45
N THR A 476 17.22 -34.41 8.70
CA THR A 476 18.03 -33.43 7.96
C THR A 476 18.02 -33.71 6.46
N GLU A 477 18.30 -34.96 6.07
CA GLU A 477 18.33 -35.37 4.68
C GLU A 477 16.96 -35.23 4.02
N SER A 478 15.88 -35.63 4.69
CA SER A 478 14.51 -35.52 4.18
C SER A 478 14.12 -34.06 3.92
N LEU A 479 14.38 -33.15 4.86
CA LEU A 479 14.06 -31.73 4.72
C LEU A 479 14.93 -31.04 3.66
N TYR A 480 16.24 -31.34 3.65
CA TYR A 480 17.15 -30.73 2.70
C TYR A 480 16.88 -31.19 1.27
N LYS A 481 16.53 -32.47 1.04
CA LYS A 481 16.09 -32.96 -0.28
C LYS A 481 14.85 -32.23 -0.78
N GLN A 482 13.88 -31.95 0.09
CA GLN A 482 12.71 -31.16 -0.28
C GLN A 482 13.09 -29.72 -0.64
N TYR A 483 13.94 -29.07 0.17
CA TYR A 483 14.47 -27.74 -0.13
C TYR A 483 15.18 -27.69 -1.49
N VAL A 484 16.08 -28.64 -1.78
CA VAL A 484 16.81 -28.73 -3.06
C VAL A 484 15.85 -28.91 -4.23
N ARG A 485 14.86 -29.81 -4.09
CA ARG A 485 13.88 -30.08 -5.16
C ARG A 485 13.06 -28.85 -5.55
N LEU A 486 12.73 -28.00 -4.59
CA LEU A 486 11.90 -26.80 -4.79
C LEU A 486 12.72 -25.54 -5.10
N SER A 487 14.05 -25.60 -4.95
CA SER A 487 14.92 -24.43 -5.13
C SER A 487 15.48 -24.36 -6.56
N PRO A 488 15.48 -23.18 -7.21
CA PRO A 488 16.19 -22.99 -8.46
C PRO A 488 17.67 -23.33 -8.29
N TYR A 489 18.26 -23.96 -9.31
CA TYR A 489 19.63 -24.48 -9.25
C TYR A 489 20.66 -23.46 -8.72
N GLY A 490 20.59 -22.20 -9.17
CA GLY A 490 21.50 -21.14 -8.73
C GLY A 490 21.21 -20.53 -7.35
N GLN A 491 20.18 -21.01 -6.64
CA GLN A 491 19.78 -20.53 -5.30
C GLN A 491 19.93 -21.61 -4.22
N ILE A 492 20.41 -22.81 -4.58
CA ILE A 492 20.66 -23.89 -3.61
C ILE A 492 21.89 -23.52 -2.77
N VAL A 493 21.73 -23.53 -1.46
CA VAL A 493 22.79 -23.26 -0.49
C VAL A 493 23.09 -24.52 0.30
N ASP A 494 24.39 -24.81 0.51
CA ASP A 494 24.82 -25.94 1.33
C ASP A 494 24.45 -25.77 2.80
N LEU A 495 24.15 -26.89 3.48
CA LEU A 495 23.84 -26.87 4.91
C LEU A 495 25.05 -26.38 5.72
N PRO A 496 24.94 -25.24 6.45
CA PRO A 496 26.04 -24.71 7.24
C PRO A 496 26.44 -25.66 8.38
N ILE A 497 27.64 -25.46 8.91
CA ILE A 497 28.10 -26.14 10.13
C ILE A 497 27.51 -25.45 11.37
N ASN A 498 27.25 -24.16 11.28
CA ASN A 498 26.75 -23.32 12.37
C ASN A 498 25.25 -23.05 12.22
N ASP A 499 24.69 -22.33 13.17
CA ASP A 499 23.29 -21.91 13.25
C ASP A 499 22.96 -20.71 12.33
N THR A 500 23.39 -20.79 11.07
CA THR A 500 23.04 -19.81 10.03
C THR A 500 21.73 -20.21 9.37
N PHE A 501 20.79 -19.27 9.31
CA PHE A 501 19.45 -19.48 8.76
C PHE A 501 19.22 -18.62 7.52
N GLU A 502 18.38 -19.11 6.61
CA GLU A 502 17.85 -18.36 5.48
C GLU A 502 16.66 -17.50 5.94
N THR A 503 16.80 -16.18 5.84
CA THR A 503 15.79 -15.20 6.32
C THR A 503 15.32 -14.23 5.25
N GLY A 504 15.72 -14.44 3.98
CA GLY A 504 15.43 -13.55 2.87
C GLY A 504 16.36 -12.32 2.82
N LYS A 505 16.11 -11.45 1.85
CA LYS A 505 16.82 -10.17 1.67
C LYS A 505 15.86 -9.01 1.95
N PRO A 506 16.36 -7.80 2.23
CA PRO A 506 15.53 -6.61 2.21
C PRO A 506 14.87 -6.41 0.84
N ILE A 507 13.70 -5.79 0.84
CA ILE A 507 12.84 -5.61 -0.33
C ILE A 507 12.68 -4.12 -0.60
N TYR A 508 13.07 -3.67 -1.79
CA TYR A 508 13.01 -2.27 -2.18
C TYR A 508 11.57 -1.79 -2.41
N PRO A 509 11.27 -0.50 -2.15
CA PRO A 509 10.02 0.10 -2.64
C PRO A 509 9.87 -0.07 -4.15
N TYR A 510 8.63 -0.08 -4.64
CA TYR A 510 8.26 -0.31 -6.05
C TYR A 510 8.53 -1.73 -6.59
N THR A 511 9.07 -2.63 -5.76
CA THR A 511 9.13 -4.08 -6.06
C THR A 511 8.11 -4.89 -5.25
N TRP A 512 7.18 -4.21 -4.58
CA TRP A 512 6.15 -4.82 -3.74
C TRP A 512 4.96 -5.29 -4.56
N ASP A 513 4.26 -6.29 -4.02
CA ASP A 513 2.95 -6.69 -4.49
C ASP A 513 1.91 -5.80 -3.81
N LEU A 514 1.10 -5.09 -4.61
CA LEU A 514 0.09 -4.18 -4.09
C LEU A 514 -1.25 -4.91 -3.98
N PRO A 515 -1.84 -5.03 -2.76
CA PRO A 515 -3.12 -5.68 -2.58
C PRO A 515 -4.25 -4.80 -3.12
N ASN A 516 -5.30 -5.43 -3.64
CA ASN A 516 -6.52 -4.73 -4.03
C ASN A 516 -7.37 -4.43 -2.77
N HIS A 517 -7.75 -3.16 -2.56
CA HIS A 517 -8.29 -2.67 -1.29
C HIS A 517 -9.60 -3.33 -0.81
N ASN A 518 -10.33 -4.04 -1.67
CA ASN A 518 -11.57 -4.75 -1.32
C ASN A 518 -11.57 -6.23 -1.77
N SER A 519 -10.39 -6.81 -2.02
CA SER A 519 -10.27 -8.23 -2.38
C SER A 519 -9.48 -8.99 -1.31
N PHE A 520 -9.56 -10.31 -1.42
CA PHE A 520 -8.58 -11.22 -0.84
C PHE A 520 -7.15 -10.81 -1.23
N VAL A 521 -6.16 -11.07 -0.38
CA VAL A 521 -4.77 -10.96 -0.84
C VAL A 521 -4.46 -12.07 -1.86
N GLU A 522 -3.40 -11.93 -2.65
CA GLU A 522 -3.14 -12.81 -3.82
C GLU A 522 -3.22 -14.31 -3.49
N LEU A 523 -2.59 -14.76 -2.40
CA LEU A 523 -2.62 -16.17 -2.00
C LEU A 523 -4.04 -16.65 -1.65
N GLU A 524 -4.79 -15.83 -0.93
CA GLU A 524 -6.16 -16.12 -0.56
C GLU A 524 -7.05 -16.18 -1.80
N GLU A 525 -6.92 -15.19 -2.69
CA GLU A 525 -7.66 -15.14 -3.95
C GLU A 525 -7.37 -16.38 -4.79
N LYS A 526 -6.10 -16.75 -4.95
CA LYS A 526 -5.69 -17.93 -5.69
C LYS A 526 -6.33 -19.20 -5.12
N THR A 527 -6.30 -19.36 -3.79
CA THR A 527 -6.92 -20.51 -3.12
C THR A 527 -8.43 -20.52 -3.32
N ILE A 528 -9.13 -19.42 -3.06
CA ILE A 528 -10.59 -19.35 -3.20
C ILE A 528 -11.03 -19.57 -4.65
N ARG A 529 -10.36 -18.92 -5.61
CA ARG A 529 -10.63 -19.06 -7.04
C ARG A 529 -10.44 -20.49 -7.53
N SER A 530 -9.52 -21.26 -6.93
CA SER A 530 -9.25 -22.65 -7.32
C SER A 530 -10.40 -23.63 -7.06
N TYR A 531 -11.42 -23.23 -6.29
CA TYR A 531 -12.62 -24.05 -6.07
C TYR A 531 -13.75 -23.73 -7.06
N THR A 532 -13.78 -22.51 -7.61
CA THR A 532 -14.95 -21.94 -8.28
C THR A 532 -15.13 -22.39 -9.73
N GLY A 533 -16.37 -22.53 -10.17
CA GLY A 533 -16.74 -22.74 -11.58
C GLY A 533 -16.36 -24.11 -12.17
N HIS A 534 -16.04 -25.10 -11.34
CA HIS A 534 -15.65 -26.45 -11.77
C HIS A 534 -16.84 -27.39 -12.04
N TYR A 535 -18.06 -27.00 -11.67
CA TYR A 535 -19.24 -27.86 -11.74
C TYR A 535 -20.44 -27.20 -12.44
N LEU A 536 -20.90 -27.79 -13.55
CA LEU A 536 -22.03 -27.27 -14.32
C LEU A 536 -23.37 -27.71 -13.70
N PHE A 537 -23.83 -27.02 -12.66
CA PHE A 537 -25.00 -27.41 -11.87
C PHE A 537 -26.23 -27.81 -12.69
N ASN A 538 -26.67 -26.97 -13.63
CA ASN A 538 -27.90 -27.21 -14.41
C ASN A 538 -27.82 -28.41 -15.38
N SER A 539 -26.63 -28.93 -15.66
CA SER A 539 -26.43 -30.07 -16.58
C SER A 539 -26.48 -31.43 -15.87
N GLN A 540 -26.60 -31.44 -14.55
CA GLN A 540 -26.41 -32.63 -13.72
C GLN A 540 -27.74 -33.22 -13.29
N ASP A 541 -27.78 -34.54 -13.16
CA ASP A 541 -28.94 -35.26 -12.66
C ASP A 541 -29.31 -34.78 -11.25
N GLU A 542 -30.60 -34.71 -10.96
CA GLU A 542 -31.14 -34.26 -9.67
C GLU A 542 -30.54 -35.03 -8.48
N GLU A 543 -30.31 -36.34 -8.62
CA GLU A 543 -29.66 -37.15 -7.57
C GLU A 543 -28.22 -36.72 -7.28
N ILE A 544 -27.48 -36.28 -8.31
CA ILE A 544 -26.11 -35.79 -8.15
C ILE A 544 -26.12 -34.37 -7.56
N ARG A 545 -27.07 -33.52 -8.00
CA ARG A 545 -27.27 -32.16 -7.46
C ARG A 545 -27.63 -32.19 -5.98
N ALA A 546 -28.59 -33.03 -5.59
CA ALA A 546 -29.07 -33.19 -4.22
C ALA A 546 -28.21 -34.11 -3.35
N ARG A 547 -27.10 -34.64 -3.89
CA ARG A 547 -26.33 -35.71 -3.24
C ARG A 547 -25.95 -35.29 -1.84
N THR A 548 -26.31 -36.09 -0.86
CA THR A 548 -25.90 -35.90 0.54
C THR A 548 -26.01 -37.23 1.28
N TYR A 549 -25.26 -37.37 2.36
CA TYR A 549 -25.24 -38.60 3.15
C TYR A 549 -24.77 -38.29 4.58
N GLU A 550 -25.09 -39.19 5.49
CA GLU A 550 -24.73 -39.06 6.89
C GLU A 550 -23.20 -38.94 7.06
N ASN A 551 -22.76 -38.04 7.95
CA ASN A 551 -21.35 -37.78 8.25
C ASN A 551 -20.50 -37.16 7.10
N ARG A 552 -21.10 -36.72 5.98
CA ARG A 552 -20.37 -36.11 4.84
C ARG A 552 -19.51 -34.92 5.26
N LEU A 553 -20.07 -33.98 6.03
CA LEU A 553 -19.40 -32.73 6.44
C LEU A 553 -19.05 -32.71 7.94
N GLU A 554 -18.78 -33.89 8.51
CA GLU A 554 -18.56 -34.06 9.95
C GLU A 554 -17.36 -33.28 10.49
N ASP A 555 -16.36 -33.00 9.65
CA ASP A 555 -15.19 -32.20 10.06
C ASP A 555 -15.56 -30.75 10.39
N THR A 556 -16.68 -30.23 9.87
CA THR A 556 -17.26 -28.96 10.34
C THR A 556 -17.79 -29.10 11.77
N ASN A 557 -18.48 -30.21 12.06
CA ASN A 557 -19.03 -30.45 13.39
C ASN A 557 -17.92 -30.63 14.43
N LEU A 558 -16.85 -31.36 14.09
CA LEU A 558 -15.68 -31.51 14.94
C LEU A 558 -15.01 -30.17 15.23
N PHE A 559 -14.82 -29.33 14.20
CA PHE A 559 -14.31 -27.97 14.38
C PHE A 559 -15.20 -27.15 15.33
N LEU A 560 -16.52 -27.20 15.13
CA LEU A 560 -17.47 -26.45 15.95
C LEU A 560 -17.56 -26.99 17.39
N ASP A 561 -17.43 -28.29 17.59
CA ASP A 561 -17.40 -28.88 18.93
C ASP A 561 -16.17 -28.39 19.68
N ASP A 562 -14.99 -28.46 19.07
CA ASP A 562 -13.78 -27.88 19.65
C ASP A 562 -13.95 -26.38 19.91
N LEU A 563 -14.48 -25.62 18.96
CA LEU A 563 -14.67 -24.17 19.10
C LEU A 563 -15.65 -23.81 20.22
N LEU A 564 -16.74 -24.56 20.40
CA LEU A 564 -17.88 -24.17 21.25
C LEU A 564 -17.93 -24.90 22.60
N ASN A 565 -17.14 -25.96 22.77
CA ASN A 565 -17.03 -26.68 24.03
C ASN A 565 -16.10 -25.93 25.01
N SER A 566 -16.68 -25.38 26.07
CA SER A 566 -15.95 -24.62 27.09
C SER A 566 -14.88 -25.44 27.83
N LYS A 567 -14.97 -26.77 27.79
CA LYS A 567 -14.02 -27.71 28.41
C LYS A 567 -12.99 -28.28 27.43
N ALA A 568 -13.07 -27.96 26.14
CA ALA A 568 -12.11 -28.46 25.15
C ALA A 568 -10.70 -27.93 25.44
N PHE A 569 -9.70 -28.81 25.35
CA PHE A 569 -8.30 -28.42 25.40
C PHE A 569 -7.90 -27.86 24.03
N LEU A 570 -7.77 -26.55 23.95
CA LEU A 570 -7.56 -25.86 22.69
C LEU A 570 -6.09 -25.59 22.40
N SER A 571 -5.74 -25.65 21.10
CA SER A 571 -4.53 -25.01 20.62
C SER A 571 -4.59 -23.50 20.91
N LYS A 572 -3.41 -22.85 20.96
CA LYS A 572 -3.34 -21.40 21.13
C LYS A 572 -4.17 -20.67 20.06
N SER A 573 -4.05 -21.09 18.80
CA SER A 573 -4.76 -20.52 17.67
C SER A 573 -6.28 -20.65 17.78
N MET A 574 -6.79 -21.82 18.18
CA MET A 574 -8.22 -22.03 18.39
C MET A 574 -8.74 -21.20 19.58
N SER A 575 -7.95 -21.06 20.64
CA SER A 575 -8.31 -20.21 21.80
C SER A 575 -8.46 -18.75 21.39
N ILE A 576 -7.54 -18.25 20.57
CA ILE A 576 -7.61 -16.89 20.02
C ILE A 576 -8.84 -16.75 19.13
N LEU A 577 -9.06 -17.68 18.20
CA LEU A 577 -10.22 -17.64 17.30
C LEU A 577 -11.54 -17.58 18.08
N ARG A 578 -11.69 -18.42 19.11
CA ARG A 578 -12.85 -18.40 20.01
C ARG A 578 -13.03 -17.03 20.65
N LYS A 579 -11.96 -16.42 21.16
CA LYS A 579 -12.01 -15.07 21.74
C LYS A 579 -12.39 -14.01 20.69
N THR A 580 -11.86 -14.11 19.47
CA THR A 580 -12.18 -13.18 18.37
C THR A 580 -13.65 -13.26 17.97
N LEU A 581 -14.24 -14.45 17.96
CA LEU A 581 -15.64 -14.66 17.59
C LEU A 581 -16.62 -14.25 18.70
N PHE A 582 -16.31 -14.56 19.97
CA PHE A 582 -17.28 -14.47 21.07
C PHE A 582 -16.94 -13.45 22.17
N GLY A 583 -15.74 -12.87 22.15
CA GLY A 583 -15.23 -12.03 23.24
C GLY A 583 -14.98 -12.81 24.53
N ASP A 584 -15.00 -12.11 25.67
CA ASP A 584 -14.73 -12.70 26.99
C ASP A 584 -15.98 -13.35 27.63
N LEU A 585 -17.17 -13.11 27.07
CA LEU A 585 -18.43 -13.63 27.58
C LEU A 585 -18.66 -15.06 27.06
N LYS A 586 -18.62 -16.05 27.96
CA LYS A 586 -18.86 -17.49 27.68
C LYS A 586 -20.32 -17.82 27.33
N ARG A 587 -20.91 -17.15 26.35
CA ARG A 587 -22.31 -17.33 25.92
C ARG A 587 -22.46 -18.05 24.57
N PHE A 588 -21.51 -18.93 24.24
CA PHE A 588 -21.47 -19.66 22.96
C PHE A 588 -21.71 -21.18 23.09
N GLU A 589 -21.81 -21.71 24.33
CA GLU A 589 -22.01 -23.14 24.56
C GLU A 589 -23.25 -23.67 23.81
N LYS A 590 -23.13 -24.86 23.21
CA LYS A 590 -24.16 -25.49 22.37
C LYS A 590 -24.66 -24.62 21.22
N GLY A 591 -23.94 -23.57 20.84
CA GLY A 591 -24.33 -22.71 19.72
C GLY A 591 -25.14 -21.46 20.09
N ASN A 592 -25.23 -21.11 21.38
CA ASN A 592 -25.95 -19.90 21.78
C ASN A 592 -25.36 -18.64 21.11
N GLN A 593 -26.22 -17.66 20.76
CA GLN A 593 -25.83 -16.43 20.06
C GLN A 593 -25.18 -16.65 18.67
N ILE A 594 -25.44 -17.80 18.05
CA ILE A 594 -24.96 -18.13 16.70
C ILE A 594 -26.13 -18.32 15.75
N VAL A 595 -26.01 -17.72 14.56
CA VAL A 595 -26.83 -18.05 13.40
C VAL A 595 -25.95 -18.78 12.40
N PHE A 596 -26.32 -20.03 12.09
CA PHE A 596 -25.62 -20.89 11.15
C PHE A 596 -26.36 -20.91 9.82
N PHE A 597 -25.72 -20.48 8.74
CA PHE A 597 -26.23 -20.57 7.37
C PHE A 597 -25.58 -21.75 6.66
N ASP A 598 -26.39 -22.64 6.12
CA ASP A 598 -25.93 -23.74 5.28
C ASP A 598 -26.40 -23.48 3.85
N ILE A 599 -25.46 -23.16 2.95
CA ILE A 599 -25.77 -22.88 1.54
C ILE A 599 -25.81 -24.21 0.80
N GLY A 600 -27.01 -24.61 0.38
CA GLY A 600 -27.32 -25.88 -0.25
C GLY A 600 -26.87 -26.01 -1.71
N PRO A 601 -27.01 -27.22 -2.27
CA PRO A 601 -28.35 -27.67 -2.65
C PRO A 601 -28.71 -29.06 -2.11
N ALA A 602 -28.91 -29.24 -0.81
CA ALA A 602 -29.13 -30.58 -0.20
C ALA A 602 -30.52 -30.80 0.42
N LEU A 603 -31.37 -29.77 0.44
CA LEU A 603 -32.69 -29.83 1.05
C LEU A 603 -33.65 -30.81 0.38
N ASN A 604 -33.58 -30.99 -0.94
CA ASN A 604 -34.51 -31.80 -1.72
C ASN A 604 -34.18 -33.30 -1.79
N HIS A 605 -33.16 -33.79 -1.07
CA HIS A 605 -32.82 -35.21 -1.09
C HIS A 605 -34.02 -36.08 -0.68
N PRO A 606 -34.41 -37.11 -1.46
CA PRO A 606 -35.68 -37.82 -1.29
C PRO A 606 -35.78 -38.60 0.03
N GLU A 607 -34.65 -39.06 0.58
CA GLU A 607 -34.60 -39.88 1.79
C GLU A 607 -34.02 -39.14 3.01
N TYR A 608 -33.22 -38.09 2.76
CA TYR A 608 -32.36 -37.45 3.76
C TYR A 608 -32.36 -35.92 3.59
N PRO A 609 -33.54 -35.27 3.53
CA PRO A 609 -33.64 -33.84 3.21
C PRO A 609 -32.85 -33.01 4.24
N GLY A 610 -31.86 -32.25 3.77
CA GLY A 610 -31.05 -31.36 4.62
C GLY A 610 -30.27 -32.08 5.73
N VAL A 611 -29.88 -33.35 5.55
CA VAL A 611 -29.26 -34.17 6.61
C VAL A 611 -28.01 -33.57 7.25
N THR A 612 -27.19 -32.85 6.46
CA THR A 612 -25.98 -32.18 6.95
C THR A 612 -26.29 -30.96 7.82
N SER A 613 -27.37 -30.23 7.53
CA SER A 613 -27.85 -29.10 8.35
C SER A 613 -28.58 -29.61 9.59
N LEU A 614 -29.33 -30.71 9.45
CA LEU A 614 -30.00 -31.40 10.55
C LEU A 614 -29.00 -31.91 11.59
N ALA A 615 -27.85 -32.44 11.15
CA ALA A 615 -26.77 -32.86 12.04
C ALA A 615 -26.26 -31.70 12.91
N VAL A 616 -26.04 -30.52 12.31
CA VAL A 616 -25.65 -29.29 13.03
C VAL A 616 -26.75 -28.88 14.01
N ALA A 617 -28.01 -28.82 13.56
CA ALA A 617 -29.14 -28.43 14.40
C ALA A 617 -29.35 -29.35 15.61
N LYS A 618 -29.08 -30.65 15.44
CA LYS A 618 -29.15 -31.67 16.50
C LYS A 618 -27.98 -31.55 17.47
N HIS A 619 -26.76 -31.37 16.97
CA HIS A 619 -25.55 -31.30 17.81
C HIS A 619 -25.52 -29.99 18.61
N PHE A 620 -25.87 -28.86 17.98
CA PHE A 620 -25.81 -27.53 18.57
C PHE A 620 -27.21 -26.93 18.73
N SER A 621 -27.94 -27.41 19.74
CA SER A 621 -29.35 -27.06 19.98
C SER A 621 -29.61 -25.56 20.25
N GLY A 622 -28.58 -24.79 20.59
CA GLY A 622 -28.66 -23.34 20.81
C GLY A 622 -28.46 -22.49 19.56
N MET A 623 -28.00 -23.07 18.44
CA MET A 623 -27.85 -22.35 17.16
C MET A 623 -29.19 -22.19 16.48
N GLU A 624 -29.42 -21.05 15.83
CA GLU A 624 -30.43 -20.91 14.78
C GLU A 624 -29.83 -21.37 13.44
N VAL A 625 -30.33 -22.47 12.89
CA VAL A 625 -29.80 -23.09 11.66
C VAL A 625 -30.71 -22.73 10.49
N VAL A 626 -30.17 -21.98 9.53
CA VAL A 626 -30.84 -21.51 8.31
C VAL A 626 -30.32 -22.32 7.13
N LEU A 627 -31.18 -23.12 6.50
CA LEU A 627 -30.90 -23.74 5.22
C LEU A 627 -31.16 -22.69 4.13
N TRP A 628 -30.09 -22.20 3.52
CA TRP A 628 -30.11 -21.23 2.43
C TRP A 628 -30.02 -21.99 1.11
N GLU A 629 -31.17 -22.16 0.47
CA GLU A 629 -31.37 -23.12 -0.61
C GLU A 629 -31.89 -22.44 -1.87
N LEU A 630 -31.43 -22.92 -3.03
CA LEU A 630 -31.85 -22.40 -4.33
C LEU A 630 -33.38 -22.53 -4.47
N PRO A 631 -34.08 -21.53 -5.04
CA PRO A 631 -35.54 -21.58 -5.16
C PRO A 631 -36.07 -22.83 -5.87
N GLY A 632 -35.37 -23.31 -6.91
CA GLY A 632 -35.72 -24.55 -7.60
C GLY A 632 -35.60 -25.80 -6.73
N GLU A 633 -34.62 -25.85 -5.83
CA GLU A 633 -34.42 -26.99 -4.91
C GLU A 633 -35.44 -26.96 -3.77
N VAL A 634 -35.82 -25.78 -3.29
CA VAL A 634 -36.93 -25.61 -2.35
C VAL A 634 -38.25 -26.08 -2.96
N ASP A 635 -38.52 -25.73 -4.22
CA ASP A 635 -39.69 -26.21 -4.96
C ASP A 635 -39.73 -27.74 -5.07
N LEU A 636 -38.59 -28.36 -5.38
CA LEU A 636 -38.46 -29.82 -5.45
C LEU A 636 -38.70 -30.46 -4.08
N PHE A 637 -38.14 -29.88 -3.01
CA PHE A 637 -38.40 -30.32 -1.64
C PHE A 637 -39.90 -30.27 -1.31
N LEU A 638 -40.58 -29.16 -1.60
CA LEU A 638 -42.01 -28.99 -1.33
C LEU A 638 -42.87 -29.96 -2.15
N LYS A 639 -42.49 -30.28 -3.39
CA LYS A 639 -43.28 -31.14 -4.29
C LYS A 639 -43.01 -32.65 -4.09
N LYS A 640 -41.75 -33.06 -3.94
CA LYS A 640 -41.34 -34.48 -4.05
C LYS A 640 -41.05 -35.18 -2.73
N VAL A 641 -40.54 -34.46 -1.72
CA VAL A 641 -40.16 -35.09 -0.45
C VAL A 641 -41.41 -35.50 0.34
N LYS A 642 -41.41 -36.72 0.89
CA LYS A 642 -42.53 -37.29 1.64
C LYS A 642 -42.90 -36.42 2.85
N PRO A 643 -44.19 -36.22 3.17
CA PRO A 643 -44.62 -35.40 4.30
C PRO A 643 -43.95 -35.79 5.64
N GLU A 644 -43.84 -37.09 5.92
CA GLU A 644 -43.21 -37.60 7.15
C GLU A 644 -41.74 -37.15 7.32
N LEU A 645 -40.99 -37.04 6.21
CA LEU A 645 -39.60 -36.58 6.23
C LEU A 645 -39.51 -35.05 6.41
N LYS A 646 -40.48 -34.30 5.86
CA LYS A 646 -40.61 -32.87 6.11
C LYS A 646 -40.94 -32.60 7.57
N ASP A 647 -41.90 -33.32 8.12
CA ASP A 647 -42.30 -33.21 9.53
C ASP A 647 -41.14 -33.53 10.46
N ARG A 648 -40.31 -34.53 10.12
CA ARG A 648 -39.07 -34.80 10.84
C ARG A 648 -38.11 -33.61 10.83
N LEU A 649 -37.89 -32.97 9.68
CA LEU A 649 -37.05 -31.77 9.58
C LEU A 649 -37.65 -30.61 10.38
N TYR A 650 -38.96 -30.41 10.25
CA TYR A 650 -39.70 -29.35 10.94
C TYR A 650 -39.82 -29.59 12.44
N SER A 651 -39.66 -30.81 12.95
CA SER A 651 -39.71 -31.09 14.38
C SER A 651 -38.59 -30.38 15.17
N PHE A 652 -37.51 -29.96 14.49
CA PHE A 652 -36.43 -29.20 15.09
C PHE A 652 -36.79 -27.71 15.15
N PRO A 653 -36.97 -27.13 16.35
CA PRO A 653 -37.48 -25.75 16.51
C PRO A 653 -36.48 -24.68 16.05
N ASN A 654 -35.20 -25.04 15.98
CA ASN A 654 -34.10 -24.15 15.62
C ASN A 654 -33.78 -24.14 14.12
N ILE A 655 -34.53 -24.87 13.29
CA ILE A 655 -34.37 -24.86 11.83
C ILE A 655 -35.19 -23.74 11.18
N ARG A 656 -34.64 -23.12 10.14
CA ARG A 656 -35.32 -22.23 9.19
C ARG A 656 -34.92 -22.59 7.77
N ILE A 657 -35.74 -22.22 6.79
CA ILE A 657 -35.46 -22.43 5.37
C ILE A 657 -35.65 -21.09 4.66
N LEU A 658 -34.59 -20.65 3.98
CA LEU A 658 -34.50 -19.43 3.18
C LEU A 658 -34.31 -19.82 1.71
N SER A 659 -35.26 -19.44 0.86
CA SER A 659 -35.28 -19.68 -0.58
C SER A 659 -34.58 -18.52 -1.31
N ALA A 660 -33.32 -18.70 -1.72
CA ALA A 660 -32.51 -17.68 -2.38
C ALA A 660 -31.26 -18.27 -3.07
N ASP A 661 -30.63 -17.51 -3.96
CA ASP A 661 -29.58 -18.01 -4.88
C ASP A 661 -28.18 -18.23 -4.26
N GLY A 662 -27.98 -17.84 -3.00
CA GLY A 662 -26.73 -18.05 -2.26
C GLY A 662 -25.62 -17.03 -2.54
N VAL A 663 -25.75 -16.19 -3.59
CA VAL A 663 -24.73 -15.21 -4.02
C VAL A 663 -25.27 -13.81 -4.31
N GLY A 664 -26.59 -13.62 -4.27
CA GLY A 664 -27.24 -12.33 -4.45
C GLY A 664 -27.07 -11.40 -3.24
N GLU A 665 -27.72 -10.24 -3.31
CA GLU A 665 -27.62 -9.19 -2.30
C GLU A 665 -28.24 -9.66 -0.96
N PHE A 666 -27.38 -9.93 0.03
CA PHE A 666 -27.75 -10.60 1.28
C PHE A 666 -28.90 -9.88 2.01
N GLN A 667 -28.84 -8.56 2.14
CA GLN A 667 -29.83 -7.83 2.94
C GLN A 667 -31.21 -7.89 2.30
N THR A 668 -31.29 -7.71 0.98
CA THR A 668 -32.54 -7.82 0.20
C THR A 668 -33.12 -9.23 0.33
N LEU A 669 -32.31 -10.26 0.10
CA LEU A 669 -32.76 -11.65 0.12
C LEU A 669 -33.19 -12.10 1.53
N TYR A 670 -32.43 -11.70 2.56
CA TYR A 670 -32.68 -12.10 3.95
C TYR A 670 -33.92 -11.42 4.55
N SER A 671 -34.17 -10.16 4.17
CA SER A 671 -35.24 -9.35 4.77
C SER A 671 -36.61 -9.61 4.15
N ASP A 672 -36.68 -10.16 2.93
CA ASP A 672 -37.96 -10.45 2.27
C ASP A 672 -38.67 -11.64 2.93
N PRO A 673 -39.84 -11.44 3.57
CA PRO A 673 -40.60 -12.52 4.20
C PRO A 673 -41.05 -13.62 3.23
N ASN A 674 -41.13 -13.33 1.93
CA ASN A 674 -41.54 -14.31 0.92
C ASN A 674 -40.49 -15.39 0.68
N ASN A 675 -39.22 -15.10 0.99
CA ASN A 675 -38.14 -16.07 0.87
C ASN A 675 -38.14 -17.09 2.01
N TRP A 676 -38.90 -16.86 3.10
CA TRP A 676 -38.94 -17.75 4.26
C TRP A 676 -40.08 -18.76 4.18
N ILE A 677 -39.75 -20.05 4.18
CA ILE A 677 -40.73 -21.14 3.99
C ILE A 677 -41.53 -21.43 5.27
N LEU A 678 -40.85 -21.40 6.43
CA LEU A 678 -41.47 -21.67 7.73
C LEU A 678 -42.07 -20.40 8.34
N ARG A 679 -43.19 -19.93 7.77
CA ARG A 679 -43.87 -18.66 8.14
C ARG A 679 -44.35 -18.58 9.58
N ASN A 680 -44.52 -19.72 10.25
CA ASN A 680 -44.87 -19.79 11.67
C ASN A 680 -43.68 -19.55 12.61
N ARG A 681 -42.50 -19.24 12.07
CA ARG A 681 -41.28 -18.99 12.85
C ARG A 681 -40.71 -17.60 12.52
N PRO A 682 -40.16 -16.88 13.50
CA PRO A 682 -39.53 -15.59 13.24
C PRO A 682 -38.24 -15.77 12.43
N ILE A 683 -37.95 -14.77 11.60
CA ILE A 683 -36.64 -14.59 10.96
C ILE A 683 -35.59 -14.41 12.07
N PRO A 684 -34.46 -15.14 12.04
CA PRO A 684 -33.42 -15.00 13.06
C PRO A 684 -32.93 -13.56 13.20
N ASN A 685 -32.77 -13.09 14.44
CA ASN A 685 -32.15 -11.78 14.66
C ASN A 685 -30.63 -11.92 14.54
N LEU A 686 -30.01 -11.18 13.62
CA LEU A 686 -28.56 -11.21 13.40
C LEU A 686 -27.78 -10.26 14.35
N LYS A 687 -28.43 -9.26 14.94
CA LYS A 687 -27.75 -8.20 15.69
C LYS A 687 -27.01 -8.76 16.92
N GLY A 688 -25.71 -8.50 17.00
CA GLY A 688 -24.86 -8.90 18.12
C GLY A 688 -24.54 -10.40 18.20
N LYS A 689 -24.87 -11.16 17.15
CA LYS A 689 -24.60 -12.60 17.06
C LYS A 689 -23.36 -12.90 16.23
N THR A 690 -22.77 -14.07 16.49
CA THR A 690 -21.77 -14.63 15.57
C THR A 690 -22.49 -15.30 14.41
N ILE A 691 -21.99 -15.10 13.21
CA ILE A 691 -22.53 -15.72 12.01
C ILE A 691 -21.57 -16.82 11.58
N ILE A 692 -22.11 -18.02 11.34
CA ILE A 692 -21.33 -19.11 10.77
C ILE A 692 -21.97 -19.44 9.43
N ILE A 693 -21.18 -19.49 8.37
CA ILE A 693 -21.68 -19.81 7.03
C ILE A 693 -20.93 -21.03 6.54
N ARG A 694 -21.63 -22.00 5.96
CA ARG A 694 -21.06 -23.14 5.27
C ARG A 694 -21.54 -23.13 3.82
N ALA A 695 -20.60 -23.02 2.89
CA ALA A 695 -20.78 -23.30 1.48
C ALA A 695 -19.81 -24.42 1.14
N ALA A 696 -20.29 -25.65 1.21
CA ALA A 696 -19.50 -26.82 0.88
C ALA A 696 -20.24 -27.58 -0.19
N ASN A 697 -19.60 -27.79 -1.34
CA ASN A 697 -20.20 -28.50 -2.46
C ASN A 697 -21.47 -27.80 -3.01
N SER A 698 -21.52 -26.47 -2.89
CA SER A 698 -22.56 -25.56 -3.34
C SER A 698 -21.98 -24.41 -4.18
N ILE A 699 -22.22 -23.14 -3.81
CA ILE A 699 -21.78 -21.98 -4.58
C ILE A 699 -20.27 -22.00 -4.85
N ASP A 700 -19.50 -22.66 -3.98
CA ASP A 700 -18.07 -22.81 -4.07
C ASP A 700 -17.59 -23.57 -5.30
N ILE A 701 -18.39 -24.48 -5.87
CA ILE A 701 -18.01 -25.28 -7.04
C ILE A 701 -18.80 -24.92 -8.31
N TYR A 702 -20.03 -24.42 -8.20
CA TYR A 702 -20.87 -24.14 -9.37
C TYR A 702 -20.92 -22.68 -9.79
N GLU A 703 -20.64 -21.72 -8.91
CA GLU A 703 -20.54 -20.32 -9.31
C GLU A 703 -19.10 -19.96 -9.69
N PRO A 704 -18.89 -19.13 -10.74
CA PRO A 704 -17.57 -18.62 -11.08
C PRO A 704 -17.10 -17.59 -10.05
N TYR A 705 -15.77 -17.41 -9.97
CA TYR A 705 -15.16 -16.40 -9.10
C TYR A 705 -15.72 -14.97 -9.29
N THR A 706 -16.15 -14.64 -10.51
CA THR A 706 -16.78 -13.35 -10.85
C THR A 706 -18.08 -13.07 -10.09
N LYS A 707 -18.73 -14.10 -9.54
CA LYS A 707 -19.88 -13.96 -8.62
C LYS A 707 -19.49 -14.17 -7.16
N ILE A 708 -18.51 -15.03 -6.88
CA ILE A 708 -18.06 -15.32 -5.51
C ILE A 708 -17.37 -14.13 -4.85
N LEU A 709 -16.52 -13.38 -5.57
CA LEU A 709 -15.88 -12.20 -4.99
C LEU A 709 -16.92 -11.13 -4.58
N PRO A 710 -17.88 -10.72 -5.44
CA PRO A 710 -18.97 -9.85 -5.04
C PRO A 710 -19.79 -10.36 -3.86
N HIS A 711 -20.01 -11.67 -3.76
CA HIS A 711 -20.72 -12.29 -2.63
C HIS A 711 -19.98 -12.07 -1.30
N PHE A 712 -18.68 -12.35 -1.24
CA PHE A 712 -17.88 -12.07 -0.03
C PHE A 712 -17.89 -10.58 0.33
N GLN A 713 -17.77 -9.70 -0.66
CA GLN A 713 -17.84 -8.25 -0.44
C GLN A 713 -19.21 -7.81 0.10
N ASN A 714 -20.29 -8.36 -0.47
CA ASN A 714 -21.65 -8.07 -0.04
C ASN A 714 -21.91 -8.53 1.41
N ILE A 715 -21.57 -9.78 1.74
CA ILE A 715 -21.68 -10.30 3.11
C ILE A 715 -20.81 -9.48 4.07
N GLY A 716 -19.58 -9.19 3.69
CA GLY A 716 -18.64 -8.42 4.50
C GLY A 716 -19.19 -7.04 4.88
N LYS A 717 -19.81 -6.36 3.91
CA LYS A 717 -20.46 -5.05 4.11
C LYS A 717 -21.76 -5.14 4.89
N ALA A 718 -22.67 -6.04 4.50
CA ALA A 718 -23.98 -6.18 5.13
C ALA A 718 -23.89 -6.59 6.60
N LEU A 719 -22.91 -7.44 6.93
CA LEU A 719 -22.69 -8.00 8.26
C LEU A 719 -21.40 -7.45 8.90
N LYS A 720 -21.07 -6.18 8.63
CA LYS A 720 -19.85 -5.53 9.14
C LYS A 720 -19.71 -5.64 10.66
N THR A 721 -20.79 -5.45 11.41
CA THR A 721 -20.78 -5.49 12.88
C THR A 721 -20.69 -6.89 13.47
N ASN A 722 -20.97 -7.92 12.67
CA ASN A 722 -20.93 -9.31 13.11
C ASN A 722 -19.54 -9.92 12.89
N PRO A 723 -19.02 -10.73 13.82
CA PRO A 723 -17.95 -11.67 13.51
C PRO A 723 -18.52 -12.82 12.67
N ILE A 724 -17.78 -13.23 11.64
CA ILE A 724 -18.20 -14.30 10.72
C ILE A 724 -17.12 -15.37 10.64
N LEU A 725 -17.52 -16.63 10.80
CA LEU A 725 -16.73 -17.80 10.42
C LEU A 725 -17.35 -18.40 9.17
N TYR A 726 -16.59 -18.53 8.09
CA TYR A 726 -17.08 -18.98 6.80
C TYR A 726 -16.30 -20.21 6.34
N PHE A 727 -16.98 -21.36 6.25
CA PHE A 727 -16.47 -22.58 5.62
C PHE A 727 -16.82 -22.53 4.13
N PHE A 728 -15.84 -22.24 3.28
CA PHE A 728 -16.02 -22.14 1.82
C PHE A 728 -15.18 -23.21 1.11
N ASN A 729 -15.84 -24.18 0.50
CA ASN A 729 -15.21 -25.46 0.16
C ASN A 729 -14.45 -25.98 1.39
N ARG A 730 -13.18 -26.36 1.22
CA ARG A 730 -12.28 -26.75 2.31
C ARG A 730 -11.75 -25.57 3.11
N SER A 731 -11.93 -24.32 2.69
CA SER A 731 -11.32 -23.16 3.33
C SER A 731 -12.07 -22.72 4.58
N ILE A 732 -11.34 -22.34 5.63
CA ILE A 732 -11.89 -21.74 6.84
C ILE A 732 -11.50 -20.27 6.84
N LEU A 733 -12.48 -19.39 6.71
CA LEU A 733 -12.31 -17.95 6.61
C LEU A 733 -12.87 -17.26 7.84
N LEU A 734 -12.23 -16.18 8.26
CA LEU A 734 -12.65 -15.33 9.37
C LEU A 734 -12.88 -13.90 8.88
N LYS A 735 -14.01 -13.31 9.24
CA LYS A 735 -14.22 -11.86 9.20
C LYS A 735 -14.41 -11.36 10.63
N PRO A 736 -13.44 -10.63 11.21
CA PRO A 736 -13.63 -10.02 12.53
C PRO A 736 -14.81 -9.02 12.55
N ALA A 737 -15.39 -8.82 13.73
CA ALA A 737 -16.40 -7.79 13.93
C ALA A 737 -15.82 -6.39 13.64
N GLY A 738 -16.60 -5.51 12.99
CA GLY A 738 -16.18 -4.16 12.59
C GLY A 738 -15.45 -4.08 11.25
N THR A 739 -15.01 -5.22 10.69
CA THR A 739 -14.30 -5.30 9.41
C THR A 739 -15.22 -5.79 8.28
N GLU A 740 -14.81 -5.56 7.03
CA GLU A 740 -15.53 -6.05 5.84
C GLU A 740 -14.78 -7.19 5.14
N LYS A 741 -13.49 -7.37 5.45
CA LYS A 741 -12.60 -8.30 4.74
C LYS A 741 -12.55 -9.67 5.41
N PHE A 742 -12.64 -10.72 4.59
CA PHE A 742 -12.41 -12.10 5.01
C PHE A 742 -10.93 -12.46 4.93
N ILE A 743 -10.48 -13.26 5.89
CA ILE A 743 -9.10 -13.74 6.02
C ILE A 743 -9.11 -15.26 6.00
N LEU A 744 -8.27 -15.88 5.17
CA LEU A 744 -8.11 -17.34 5.17
C LEU A 744 -7.28 -17.77 6.38
N ILE A 745 -7.91 -18.45 7.35
CA ILE A 745 -7.27 -18.82 8.61
C ILE A 745 -6.92 -20.30 8.71
N GLY A 746 -7.43 -21.14 7.80
CA GLY A 746 -7.27 -22.58 7.90
C GLY A 746 -7.96 -23.36 6.79
N ASN A 747 -7.97 -24.69 6.92
CA ASN A 747 -8.71 -25.58 6.03
C ASN A 747 -9.29 -26.79 6.79
N GLN A 748 -10.27 -27.44 6.15
CA GLN A 748 -10.83 -28.73 6.51
C GLN A 748 -10.20 -29.84 5.67
N SER A 749 -10.31 -31.08 6.16
CA SER A 749 -9.84 -32.23 5.41
C SER A 749 -10.63 -32.41 4.10
N ILE A 750 -10.10 -33.23 3.19
CA ILE A 750 -10.78 -33.60 1.93
C ILE A 750 -12.08 -34.40 2.13
N ARG A 751 -12.35 -34.89 3.35
CA ARG A 751 -13.53 -35.72 3.66
C ARG A 751 -14.83 -35.05 3.23
N GLY A 752 -15.61 -35.75 2.41
CA GLY A 752 -16.93 -35.31 1.97
C GLY A 752 -16.96 -34.31 0.81
N PHE A 753 -15.79 -33.88 0.30
CA PHE A 753 -15.70 -32.93 -0.84
C PHE A 753 -15.63 -33.61 -2.22
N HIS A 754 -15.56 -34.95 -2.28
CA HIS A 754 -15.73 -35.67 -3.53
C HIS A 754 -17.20 -35.67 -3.96
N HIS A 755 -17.50 -35.02 -5.09
CA HIS A 755 -18.86 -34.89 -5.61
C HIS A 755 -19.38 -36.15 -6.29
N ASN A 756 -18.52 -36.85 -7.02
CA ASN A 756 -18.94 -37.94 -7.90
C ASN A 756 -19.12 -39.28 -7.18
N PHE A 757 -18.57 -39.44 -5.98
CA PHE A 757 -18.70 -40.66 -5.19
C PHE A 757 -18.66 -40.36 -3.69
N GLN A 758 -19.27 -41.23 -2.89
CA GLN A 758 -19.27 -41.11 -1.45
C GLN A 758 -17.91 -41.52 -0.90
N SER A 759 -17.21 -40.59 -0.28
CA SER A 759 -15.99 -40.87 0.48
C SER A 759 -16.04 -40.17 1.83
N LEU A 760 -15.60 -40.91 2.85
CA LEU A 760 -15.43 -40.43 4.22
C LEU A 760 -13.95 -40.43 4.65
N ASP A 761 -13.04 -40.76 3.74
CA ASP A 761 -11.61 -40.78 4.02
C ASP A 761 -11.06 -39.34 4.09
N ARG A 762 -10.13 -39.12 5.02
CA ARG A 762 -9.37 -37.87 5.16
C ARG A 762 -8.04 -37.91 4.40
N ASN A 763 -7.65 -39.06 3.84
CA ASN A 763 -6.37 -39.27 3.14
C ASN A 763 -5.15 -38.87 3.99
N GLY A 764 -5.21 -39.13 5.30
CA GLY A 764 -4.16 -38.79 6.26
C GLY A 764 -4.15 -37.34 6.73
N GLU A 765 -5.07 -36.49 6.27
CA GLU A 765 -5.22 -35.12 6.76
C GLU A 765 -5.92 -35.10 8.15
N PRO A 766 -5.57 -34.15 9.04
CA PRO A 766 -6.36 -33.90 10.24
C PRO A 766 -7.76 -33.37 9.85
N PRO A 767 -8.78 -33.50 10.72
CA PRO A 767 -10.13 -33.01 10.44
C PRO A 767 -10.16 -31.54 9.99
N TYR A 768 -9.32 -30.72 10.61
CA TYR A 768 -9.09 -29.33 10.24
C TYR A 768 -7.70 -28.87 10.68
N SER A 769 -7.23 -27.76 10.11
CA SER A 769 -6.01 -27.07 10.51
C SER A 769 -6.26 -25.56 10.60
N ILE A 770 -5.70 -24.90 11.63
CA ILE A 770 -5.71 -23.44 11.79
C ILE A 770 -4.27 -22.95 11.76
N LEU A 771 -4.02 -21.88 11.01
CA LEU A 771 -2.71 -21.30 10.88
C LEU A 771 -2.38 -20.36 12.05
N PRO A 772 -1.27 -20.58 12.78
CA PRO A 772 -1.00 -19.80 13.98
C PRO A 772 -0.71 -18.32 13.74
N PHE A 773 -0.34 -17.95 12.52
CA PHE A 773 0.00 -16.57 12.19
C PHE A 773 -1.21 -15.70 11.82
N THR A 774 -2.30 -16.29 11.35
CA THR A 774 -3.51 -15.59 10.86
C THR A 774 -4.47 -15.18 11.96
N VAL A 775 -4.26 -15.71 13.18
CA VAL A 775 -5.00 -15.35 14.39
C VAL A 775 -4.02 -14.88 15.47
N SER A 776 -4.30 -13.75 16.14
CA SER A 776 -3.40 -13.19 17.17
C SER A 776 -4.14 -12.71 18.43
N GLU A 777 -3.49 -12.84 19.59
CA GLU A 777 -3.91 -12.24 20.87
C GLU A 777 -3.74 -10.72 20.87
N GLU A 778 -2.89 -10.19 19.98
CA GLU A 778 -2.42 -8.79 19.98
C GLU A 778 -3.36 -7.83 19.24
N ILE A 779 -4.47 -8.34 18.69
CA ILE A 779 -5.58 -7.54 18.15
C ILE A 779 -6.70 -7.52 19.22
N GLN A 780 -6.54 -6.71 20.25
CA GLN A 780 -7.71 -6.28 21.02
C GLN A 780 -7.61 -4.77 21.28
N PRO A 781 -8.72 -4.01 21.10
CA PRO A 781 -8.80 -2.64 21.58
C PRO A 781 -8.70 -2.56 23.10
#